data_AF-A0A7W7C7V9-F1
#
_entry.id   AF-A0A7W7C7V9-F1
#
_cell.length_a   1.000
_cell.length_b   1.000
_cell.length_c   1.000
_cell.angle_alpha   90.00
_cell.angle_beta   90.00
_cell.angle_gamma   90.00
#
_symmetry.space_group_name_H-M   'P 1'
#
loop_
_entity.id
_entity.type
_entity.pdbx_description
1 polymer ?
#
loop_
_entity_poly.entity_id
_entity_poly.type
_entity_poly.pdbx_seq_one_letter_code
_entity_poly.pdbx_strand_id
1 'polypeptide(L)'
;MTGVGLIGQTGVRSFEDLRARCRVFAEHLRDNGFAPGDRVAIQGGNSIGYVIALLTLLHSDATLVLLEEDQSAEETAAILRRAPVRWLLHDGSVELPAEVAGFRLRLSELEREASPAPAGFELDLTKWWQRSHAVEVWPAGAKEAVIRAGGTVRFAVRRAQQRAGYKDTDVLLPLLPFSHPYGLVLLLLWWFSRSSAVVLPADRLDLAVEAITRMNVTVVDGTPAASQGLCRLLELRPVRAATLRSVRRWCVEGVPLRERPGRNSATPITSLNRDGKDDMRALPAHAVNSTGSVRSLAKPEPTSAAVPLPSRVAALRAVETFLDERRDEVLAILCEVSNHRTAVGELETAIRTLRGAEAEVTAHQPRLIGSAAVFMPSNIPLYAYVLYVLVPSLYCERVTFRPSAHIQSQLTRLHELLAKVHGLPVTLAASTQRQFTTGPVAGAELVLFTGTYANAERIRGQISEQQLFLYFGQGINPVVVGPDADVDLAVADAVDIRLINSGQDCFGPDVMFVHSSVRERFLDLLGKRIDELVFGSYDDPRADYGCMYYDQAFGFALEYLHRNSGHIVHGGQVELRARRLQPTVLCRELTRRSSYEELFAPIFNVVSYDDLDALHETLTTPFFEERAMGAMVYGNLPSTVELLARRHDVYQNTTLLSTDNGNEPFGGLGMLANYVAIGGRRIAEPLLVSKAVADHLKPPAGLARRATA
;
A
#
# COMPACT_ATOMS: atom_id res chain seq x y z
N MET A 1 -20.92 12.00 -32.73
CA MET A 1 -21.19 13.35 -32.19
C MET A 1 -19.95 13.74 -31.41
N THR A 2 -19.37 14.90 -31.70
CA THR A 2 -18.36 15.52 -30.84
C THR A 2 -18.96 15.72 -29.44
N GLY A 3 -18.14 15.65 -28.40
CA GLY A 3 -18.59 15.74 -27.01
C GLY A 3 -19.43 16.99 -26.74
N VAL A 4 -20.53 16.82 -26.00
CA VAL A 4 -21.46 17.91 -25.67
C VAL A 4 -21.03 18.73 -24.45
N GLY A 5 -19.86 18.49 -23.87
CA GLY A 5 -19.36 19.17 -22.67
C GLY A 5 -19.61 18.36 -21.39
N LEU A 6 -20.14 19.01 -20.34
CA LEU A 6 -20.45 18.36 -19.05
C LEU A 6 -21.93 17.97 -18.97
N ILE A 7 -22.19 16.79 -18.42
CA ILE A 7 -23.53 16.26 -18.16
C ILE A 7 -23.71 16.20 -16.64
N GLY A 8 -24.41 17.18 -16.07
CA GLY A 8 -24.77 17.20 -14.65
C GLY A 8 -26.19 16.71 -14.40
N GLN A 9 -26.58 16.61 -13.13
CA GLN A 9 -27.93 16.20 -12.74
C GLN A 9 -29.02 17.20 -13.20
N THR A 10 -28.67 18.48 -13.28
CA THR A 10 -29.58 19.58 -13.61
C THR A 10 -29.57 19.95 -15.10
N GLY A 11 -28.78 19.26 -15.93
CA GLY A 11 -28.72 19.46 -17.38
C GLY A 11 -27.32 19.35 -17.97
N VAL A 12 -27.23 19.61 -19.28
CA VAL A 12 -25.97 19.61 -20.03
C VAL A 12 -25.40 21.04 -20.10
N ARG A 13 -24.08 21.16 -20.04
CA ARG A 13 -23.34 22.41 -20.26
C ARG A 13 -22.37 22.20 -21.41
N SER A 14 -22.54 22.98 -22.47
CA SER A 14 -21.67 22.90 -23.65
C SER A 14 -20.28 23.44 -23.36
N PHE A 15 -19.28 23.04 -24.15
CA PHE A 15 -17.94 23.64 -24.08
C PHE A 15 -17.96 25.16 -24.28
N GLU A 16 -18.91 25.68 -25.08
CA GLU A 16 -19.10 27.11 -25.30
C GLU A 16 -19.63 27.82 -24.04
N ASP A 17 -20.66 27.26 -23.41
CA ASP A 17 -21.19 27.77 -22.14
C ASP A 17 -20.13 27.71 -21.02
N LEU A 18 -19.37 26.61 -20.92
CA LEU A 18 -18.30 26.48 -19.94
C LEU A 18 -17.19 27.52 -20.15
N ARG A 19 -16.83 27.82 -21.40
CA ARG A 19 -15.88 28.91 -21.72
C ARG A 19 -16.43 30.27 -21.36
N ALA A 20 -17.71 30.55 -21.64
CA ALA A 20 -18.36 31.80 -21.27
C ALA A 20 -18.32 32.03 -19.76
N ARG A 21 -18.61 30.99 -18.98
CA ARG A 21 -18.57 31.01 -17.51
C ARG A 21 -17.14 31.18 -16.98
N CYS A 22 -16.18 30.46 -17.54
CA CYS A 22 -14.78 30.60 -17.15
C CYS A 22 -14.24 32.01 -17.44
N ARG A 23 -14.64 32.62 -18.56
CA ARG A 23 -14.30 34.00 -18.90
C ARG A 23 -14.87 34.99 -17.88
N VAL A 24 -16.17 34.91 -17.61
CA VAL A 24 -16.84 35.78 -16.62
C VAL A 24 -16.19 35.63 -15.25
N PHE A 25 -15.85 34.40 -14.85
CA PHE A 25 -15.18 34.17 -13.58
C PHE A 25 -13.73 34.70 -13.59
N ALA A 26 -12.98 34.56 -14.69
CA ALA A 26 -11.64 35.14 -14.82
C ALA A 26 -11.66 36.68 -14.76
N GLU A 27 -12.67 37.32 -15.35
CA GLU A 27 -12.92 38.77 -15.23
C GLU A 27 -13.21 39.15 -13.77
N HIS A 28 -14.14 38.44 -13.12
CA HIS A 28 -14.47 38.66 -11.72
C HIS A 28 -13.24 38.52 -10.80
N LEU A 29 -12.41 37.50 -11.01
CA LEU A 29 -11.15 37.33 -10.28
C LEU A 29 -10.24 38.55 -10.48
N ARG A 30 -10.01 38.98 -11.72
CA ARG A 30 -9.16 40.15 -12.03
C ARG A 30 -9.70 41.45 -11.42
N ASP A 31 -11.00 41.69 -11.53
CA ASP A 31 -11.66 42.89 -11.00
C ASP A 31 -11.57 42.96 -9.46
N ASN A 32 -11.47 41.79 -8.80
CA ASN A 32 -11.28 41.66 -7.37
C ASN A 32 -9.79 41.44 -6.98
N GLY A 33 -8.87 41.77 -7.90
CA GLY A 33 -7.44 41.88 -7.63
C GLY A 33 -6.66 40.57 -7.65
N PHE A 34 -7.19 39.52 -8.28
CA PHE A 34 -6.45 38.27 -8.52
C PHE A 34 -5.22 38.52 -9.38
N ALA A 35 -4.08 37.96 -8.99
CA ALA A 35 -2.83 38.02 -9.75
C ALA A 35 -2.35 36.62 -10.18
N PRO A 36 -1.73 36.46 -11.37
CA PRO A 36 -1.07 35.22 -11.75
C PRO A 36 -0.11 34.74 -10.65
N GLY A 37 -0.22 33.46 -10.30
CA GLY A 37 0.52 32.84 -9.20
C GLY A 37 -0.17 32.86 -7.84
N ASP A 38 -1.29 33.58 -7.68
CA ASP A 38 -2.09 33.54 -6.44
C ASP A 38 -2.41 32.09 -6.04
N ARG A 39 -2.28 31.80 -4.74
CA ARG A 39 -2.67 30.52 -4.15
C ARG A 39 -4.16 30.52 -3.86
N VAL A 40 -4.85 29.51 -4.38
CA VAL A 40 -6.30 29.39 -4.27
C VAL A 40 -6.67 28.01 -3.75
N ALA A 41 -7.38 27.98 -2.63
CA ALA A 41 -7.94 26.75 -2.09
C ALA A 41 -9.29 26.44 -2.73
N ILE A 42 -9.51 25.16 -3.03
CA ILE A 42 -10.81 24.66 -3.51
C ILE A 42 -11.20 23.47 -2.62
N GLN A 43 -12.36 23.56 -1.98
CA GLN A 43 -12.96 22.49 -1.20
C GLN A 43 -14.39 22.23 -1.67
N GLY A 44 -14.76 20.97 -1.85
CA GLY A 44 -16.13 20.58 -2.15
C GLY A 44 -16.23 19.43 -3.12
N GLY A 45 -17.45 18.91 -3.24
CA GLY A 45 -17.73 17.75 -4.08
C GLY A 45 -17.73 18.03 -5.58
N ASN A 46 -17.79 16.94 -6.33
CA ASN A 46 -17.89 16.97 -7.79
C ASN A 46 -19.13 17.77 -8.24
N SER A 47 -18.89 18.95 -8.81
CA SER A 47 -19.93 19.85 -9.30
C SER A 47 -19.48 20.58 -10.56
N ILE A 48 -20.44 21.15 -11.31
CA ILE A 48 -20.13 21.97 -12.48
C ILE A 48 -19.36 23.22 -12.04
N GLY A 49 -19.75 23.82 -10.92
CA GLY A 49 -19.04 24.93 -10.28
C GLY A 49 -17.58 24.58 -9.98
N TYR A 50 -17.29 23.38 -9.48
CA TYR A 50 -15.91 22.92 -9.26
C TYR A 50 -15.11 22.88 -10.56
N VAL A 51 -15.69 22.37 -11.65
CA VAL A 51 -14.99 22.31 -12.95
C VAL A 51 -14.73 23.71 -13.51
N ILE A 52 -15.71 24.62 -13.42
CA ILE A 52 -15.56 26.02 -13.84
C ILE A 52 -14.46 26.72 -13.03
N ALA A 53 -14.46 26.52 -11.72
CA ALA A 53 -13.43 27.03 -10.82
C ALA A 53 -12.04 26.57 -11.25
N LEU A 54 -11.86 25.25 -11.38
CA LEU A 54 -10.59 24.63 -11.73
C LEU A 54 -10.07 25.13 -13.08
N LEU A 55 -10.89 25.09 -14.12
CA LEU A 55 -10.50 25.52 -15.46
C LEU A 55 -10.12 27.01 -15.50
N THR A 56 -10.88 27.86 -14.82
CA THR A 56 -10.61 29.30 -14.72
C THR A 56 -9.31 29.59 -13.98
N LEU A 57 -9.05 28.88 -12.88
CA LEU A 57 -7.85 29.07 -12.07
C LEU A 57 -6.59 28.60 -12.81
N LEU A 58 -6.70 27.49 -13.54
CA LEU A 58 -5.65 27.02 -14.45
C LEU A 58 -5.37 28.04 -15.56
N HIS A 59 -6.42 28.60 -16.16
CA HIS A 59 -6.27 29.65 -17.17
C HIS A 59 -5.64 30.94 -16.61
N SER A 60 -6.00 31.29 -15.38
CA SER A 60 -5.48 32.47 -14.68
C SER A 60 -4.09 32.26 -14.06
N ASP A 61 -3.43 31.12 -14.32
CA ASP A 61 -2.09 30.78 -13.82
C ASP A 61 -2.00 30.73 -12.27
N ALA A 62 -3.04 30.21 -11.61
CA ALA A 62 -3.10 30.05 -10.15
C ALA A 62 -2.22 28.88 -9.64
N THR A 63 -1.82 28.93 -8.36
CA THR A 63 -1.40 27.73 -7.62
C THR A 63 -2.62 27.13 -6.93
N LEU A 64 -2.96 25.89 -7.25
CA LEU A 64 -4.12 25.22 -6.66
C LEU A 64 -3.76 24.58 -5.32
N VAL A 65 -4.56 24.82 -4.29
CA VAL A 65 -4.55 24.06 -3.03
C VAL A 65 -5.82 23.21 -3.02
N LEU A 66 -5.69 21.92 -3.35
CA LEU A 66 -6.82 21.00 -3.41
C LEU A 66 -7.07 20.42 -2.01
N LEU A 67 -8.25 20.73 -1.47
CA LEU A 67 -8.72 20.22 -0.19
C LEU A 67 -9.68 19.06 -0.45
N GLU A 68 -9.59 18.01 0.37
CA GLU A 68 -10.48 16.85 0.25
C GLU A 68 -11.89 17.22 0.73
N GLU A 69 -12.90 16.62 0.11
CA GLU A 69 -14.32 16.93 0.40
C GLU A 69 -14.71 16.53 1.83
N ASP A 70 -14.10 15.48 2.37
CA ASP A 70 -14.41 14.91 3.69
C ASP A 70 -13.51 15.45 4.83
N GLN A 71 -12.65 16.43 4.54
CA GLN A 71 -11.84 17.11 5.55
C GLN A 71 -12.70 17.91 6.52
N SER A 72 -12.42 17.79 7.83
CA SER A 72 -13.13 18.54 8.85
C SER A 72 -12.82 20.04 8.78
N ALA A 73 -13.68 20.86 9.41
CA ALA A 73 -13.45 22.29 9.55
C ALA A 73 -12.09 22.60 10.21
N GLU A 74 -11.71 21.83 11.23
CA GLU A 74 -10.45 21.97 11.94
C GLU A 74 -9.25 21.57 11.08
N GLU A 75 -9.38 20.50 10.28
CA GLU A 75 -8.34 20.05 9.36
C GLU A 75 -8.11 21.10 8.26
N THR A 76 -9.18 21.56 7.62
CA THR A 76 -9.11 22.65 6.64
C THR A 76 -8.49 23.90 7.27
N ALA A 77 -8.89 24.29 8.48
CA ALA A 77 -8.31 25.42 9.18
C ALA A 77 -6.80 25.26 9.41
N ALA A 78 -6.36 24.06 9.81
CA ALA A 78 -4.97 23.76 10.04
C ALA A 78 -4.15 23.81 8.75
N ILE A 79 -4.71 23.32 7.65
CA ILE A 79 -4.09 23.40 6.32
C ILE A 79 -3.96 24.86 5.90
N LEU A 80 -5.03 25.65 5.98
CA LEU A 80 -5.03 27.06 5.54
C LEU A 80 -4.12 27.96 6.39
N ARG A 81 -3.84 27.61 7.65
CA ARG A 81 -2.80 28.27 8.46
C ARG A 81 -1.38 28.00 7.95
N ARG A 82 -1.12 26.82 7.40
CA ARG A 82 0.19 26.42 6.86
C ARG A 82 0.36 26.82 5.40
N ALA A 83 -0.74 26.80 4.66
CA ALA A 83 -0.86 27.20 3.27
C ALA A 83 -1.80 28.40 3.19
N PRO A 84 -1.34 29.61 3.59
CA PRO A 84 -2.16 30.79 3.47
C PRO A 84 -2.53 31.00 2.00
N VAL A 85 -3.84 31.08 1.76
CA VAL A 85 -4.45 31.34 0.46
C VAL A 85 -5.15 32.68 0.50
N ARG A 86 -5.20 33.35 -0.65
CA ARG A 86 -5.93 34.61 -0.79
C ARG A 86 -7.39 34.39 -1.19
N TRP A 87 -7.66 33.24 -1.80
CA TRP A 87 -8.96 32.87 -2.34
C TRP A 87 -9.34 31.47 -1.84
N LEU A 88 -10.59 31.33 -1.40
CA LEU A 88 -11.15 30.06 -0.98
C LEU A 88 -12.50 29.84 -1.67
N LEU A 89 -12.53 28.83 -2.53
CA LEU A 89 -13.74 28.39 -3.20
C LEU A 89 -14.30 27.17 -2.48
N HIS A 90 -15.57 27.22 -2.09
CA HIS A 90 -16.19 26.15 -1.30
C HIS A 90 -17.63 25.83 -1.72
N ASP A 91 -18.13 24.62 -1.46
CA ASP A 91 -19.55 24.29 -1.65
C ASP A 91 -20.41 24.59 -0.41
N GLY A 92 -19.78 24.79 0.75
CA GLY A 92 -20.46 25.07 2.02
C GLY A 92 -20.84 23.82 2.80
N SER A 93 -20.27 22.66 2.45
CA SER A 93 -20.36 21.41 3.21
C SER A 93 -19.65 21.47 4.57
N VAL A 94 -18.67 22.37 4.73
CA VAL A 94 -17.87 22.54 5.93
C VAL A 94 -17.95 24.00 6.42
N GLU A 95 -18.22 24.20 7.72
CA GLU A 95 -18.18 25.53 8.34
C GLU A 95 -16.73 25.98 8.51
N LEU A 96 -16.31 26.94 7.68
CA LEU A 96 -14.94 27.42 7.65
C LEU A 96 -14.70 28.48 8.74
N PRO A 97 -13.61 28.38 9.54
CA PRO A 97 -13.33 29.33 10.61
C PRO A 97 -13.26 30.77 10.09
N ALA A 98 -13.75 31.74 10.88
CA ALA A 98 -13.77 33.17 10.53
C ALA A 98 -12.36 33.74 10.30
N GLU A 99 -11.33 33.13 10.89
CA GLU A 99 -9.93 33.57 10.88
C GLU A 99 -9.21 33.37 9.54
N VAL A 100 -9.78 32.61 8.60
CA VAL A 100 -9.21 32.47 7.25
C VAL A 100 -9.46 33.77 6.47
N ALA A 101 -8.43 34.61 6.41
CA ALA A 101 -8.43 35.86 5.64
C ALA A 101 -8.32 35.58 4.14
N GLY A 102 -9.38 35.86 3.38
CA GLY A 102 -9.39 35.69 1.92
C GLY A 102 -10.76 35.91 1.30
N PHE A 103 -10.81 36.15 0.00
CA PHE A 103 -12.05 36.23 -0.77
C PHE A 103 -12.70 34.84 -0.81
N ARG A 104 -13.92 34.73 -0.27
CA ARG A 104 -14.68 33.48 -0.21
C ARG A 104 -15.75 33.49 -1.29
N LEU A 105 -15.79 32.44 -2.11
CA LEU A 105 -16.79 32.28 -3.16
C LEU A 105 -17.42 30.90 -3.10
N ARG A 106 -18.74 30.83 -3.19
CA ARG A 106 -19.43 29.53 -3.25
C ARG A 106 -19.34 28.96 -4.66
N LEU A 107 -18.99 27.69 -4.79
CA LEU A 107 -18.92 26.99 -6.09
C LEU A 107 -20.25 27.07 -6.85
N SER A 108 -21.38 27.04 -6.15
CA SER A 108 -22.73 27.19 -6.72
C SER A 108 -22.96 28.54 -7.40
N GLU A 109 -22.24 29.60 -7.01
CA GLU A 109 -22.37 30.93 -7.62
C GLU A 109 -21.80 30.95 -9.04
N LEU A 110 -20.85 30.06 -9.34
CA LEU A 110 -20.23 29.91 -10.66
C LEU A 110 -21.18 29.24 -11.68
N GLU A 111 -22.27 28.64 -11.21
CA GLU A 111 -23.27 27.96 -12.05
C GLU A 111 -24.42 28.89 -12.51
N ARG A 112 -24.49 30.14 -12.04
CA ARG A 112 -25.49 31.12 -12.48
C ARG A 112 -25.27 31.57 -13.92
N GLU A 113 -26.33 31.98 -14.62
CA GLU A 113 -26.24 32.35 -16.05
C GLU A 113 -25.14 33.39 -16.33
N ALA A 114 -24.40 33.16 -17.42
CA ALA A 114 -23.28 33.99 -17.84
C ALA A 114 -23.53 34.49 -19.27
N SER A 115 -23.12 35.73 -19.57
CA SER A 115 -23.18 36.27 -20.92
C SER A 115 -22.26 35.47 -21.87
N PRO A 116 -22.68 35.21 -23.13
CA PRO A 116 -21.90 34.43 -24.10
C PRO A 116 -20.45 34.92 -24.20
N ALA A 117 -19.51 33.99 -24.41
CA ALA A 117 -18.12 34.37 -24.70
C ALA A 117 -18.04 35.05 -26.07
N PRO A 118 -17.16 36.05 -26.26
CA PRO A 118 -16.80 36.53 -27.59
C PRO A 118 -16.31 35.36 -28.46
N ALA A 119 -16.64 35.40 -29.75
CA ALA A 119 -16.15 34.40 -30.70
C ALA A 119 -14.60 34.35 -30.65
N GLY A 120 -14.05 33.15 -30.39
CA GLY A 120 -12.60 32.92 -30.35
C GLY A 120 -11.93 32.97 -28.98
N PHE A 121 -12.65 33.20 -27.88
CA PHE A 121 -12.08 33.00 -26.53
C PHE A 121 -11.79 31.52 -26.29
N GLU A 122 -10.54 31.18 -25.97
CA GLU A 122 -10.11 29.83 -25.57
C GLU A 122 -9.34 29.90 -24.24
N LEU A 123 -9.47 28.85 -23.43
CA LEU A 123 -8.71 28.72 -22.20
C LEU A 123 -7.25 28.37 -22.53
N ASP A 124 -6.33 29.22 -22.09
CA ASP A 124 -4.89 29.01 -22.22
C ASP A 124 -4.28 28.54 -20.90
N LEU A 125 -3.73 27.33 -20.90
CA LEU A 125 -3.05 26.70 -19.76
C LEU A 125 -1.52 26.68 -19.91
N THR A 126 -0.98 27.33 -20.95
CA THR A 126 0.44 27.23 -21.34
C THR A 126 1.37 27.67 -20.21
N LYS A 127 1.06 28.78 -19.53
CA LYS A 127 1.82 29.27 -18.38
C LYS A 127 1.72 28.32 -17.20
N TRP A 128 0.49 27.86 -16.91
CA TRP A 128 0.24 26.94 -15.82
C TRP A 128 1.04 25.63 -15.95
N TRP A 129 1.17 25.11 -17.18
CA TRP A 129 2.00 23.92 -17.44
C TRP A 129 3.47 24.08 -17.12
N GLN A 130 3.99 25.30 -17.12
CA GLN A 130 5.40 25.59 -16.86
C GLN A 130 5.68 25.83 -15.38
N ARG A 131 4.65 25.92 -14.53
CA ARG A 131 4.81 26.12 -13.10
C ARG A 131 5.54 24.95 -12.45
N SER A 132 6.60 25.25 -11.71
CA SER A 132 7.25 24.30 -10.80
C SER A 132 6.36 23.98 -9.58
N HIS A 133 5.51 24.93 -9.19
CA HIS A 133 4.55 24.81 -8.10
C HIS A 133 3.14 25.11 -8.62
N ALA A 134 2.45 24.08 -9.11
CA ALA A 134 1.15 24.22 -9.78
C ALA A 134 -0.01 23.74 -8.90
N VAL A 135 0.21 22.63 -8.19
CA VAL A 135 -0.81 21.99 -7.34
C VAL A 135 -0.18 21.59 -6.01
N GLU A 136 -0.89 21.88 -4.94
CA GLU A 136 -0.68 21.40 -3.59
C GLU A 136 -1.85 20.50 -3.22
N VAL A 137 -1.54 19.27 -2.84
CA VAL A 137 -2.53 18.36 -2.27
C VAL A 137 -2.18 18.14 -0.81
N TRP A 138 -3.18 18.24 0.05
CA TRP A 138 -3.05 17.99 1.48
C TRP A 138 -3.84 16.75 1.83
N PRO A 139 -3.23 15.54 1.81
CA PRO A 139 -3.91 14.34 2.25
C PRO A 139 -4.34 14.47 3.72
N ALA A 140 -5.48 13.90 4.09
CA ALA A 140 -5.94 13.86 5.48
C ALA A 140 -4.82 13.42 6.45
N GLY A 141 -4.58 14.21 7.49
CA GLY A 141 -3.53 13.99 8.50
C GLY A 141 -2.10 14.32 8.07
N ALA A 142 -1.86 14.83 6.86
CA ALA A 142 -0.52 15.22 6.41
C ALA A 142 -0.03 16.49 7.13
N LYS A 143 1.26 16.51 7.50
CA LYS A 143 1.93 17.68 8.08
C LYS A 143 2.44 18.67 7.02
N GLU A 144 2.63 18.19 5.79
CA GLU A 144 3.18 18.94 4.66
C GLU A 144 2.37 18.65 3.38
N ALA A 145 2.36 19.61 2.45
CA ALA A 145 1.72 19.47 1.16
C ALA A 145 2.52 18.56 0.22
N VAL A 146 1.82 17.78 -0.60
CA VAL A 146 2.40 17.18 -1.81
C VAL A 146 2.35 18.20 -2.93
N ILE A 147 3.50 18.74 -3.30
CA ILE A 147 3.65 19.73 -4.36
C ILE A 147 3.85 19.04 -5.72
N ARG A 148 3.11 19.48 -6.74
CA ARG A 148 3.28 19.02 -8.13
C ARG A 148 3.49 20.17 -9.09
N ALA A 149 4.45 19.98 -10.00
CA ALA A 149 4.65 20.86 -11.15
C ALA A 149 3.58 20.63 -12.22
N GLY A 150 3.23 21.68 -12.96
CA GLY A 150 2.25 21.63 -14.04
C GLY A 150 2.68 20.62 -15.13
N GLY A 151 3.97 20.59 -15.45
CA GLY A 151 4.53 19.65 -16.42
C GLY A 151 4.29 18.18 -16.04
N THR A 152 4.32 17.85 -14.75
CA THR A 152 4.03 16.51 -14.24
C THR A 152 2.56 16.14 -14.43
N VAL A 153 1.64 17.09 -14.17
CA VAL A 153 0.20 16.89 -14.42
C VAL A 153 -0.06 16.72 -15.93
N ARG A 154 0.56 17.55 -16.78
CA ARG A 154 0.48 17.45 -18.24
C ARG A 154 0.96 16.09 -18.75
N PHE A 155 2.06 15.59 -18.19
CA PHE A 155 2.58 14.27 -18.52
C PHE A 155 1.59 13.15 -18.13
N ALA A 156 0.99 13.24 -16.93
CA ALA A 156 -0.03 12.29 -16.49
C ALA A 156 -1.27 12.27 -17.40
N VAL A 157 -1.76 13.44 -17.82
CA VAL A 157 -2.88 13.57 -18.77
C VAL A 157 -2.55 12.87 -20.10
N ARG A 158 -1.36 13.12 -20.66
CA ARG A 158 -0.92 12.48 -21.92
C ARG A 158 -0.78 10.96 -21.78
N ARG A 159 -0.19 10.49 -20.67
CA ARG A 159 -0.02 9.05 -20.39
C ARG A 159 -1.38 8.36 -20.25
N ALA A 160 -2.33 8.97 -19.54
CA ALA A 160 -3.69 8.46 -19.39
C ALA A 160 -4.42 8.43 -20.74
N GLN A 161 -4.30 9.48 -21.56
CA GLN A 161 -4.88 9.54 -22.90
C GLN A 161 -4.37 8.40 -23.79
N GLN A 162 -3.06 8.17 -23.81
CA GLN A 162 -2.43 7.12 -24.62
C GLN A 162 -2.86 5.71 -24.19
N ARG A 163 -2.91 5.45 -22.89
CA ARG A 163 -3.27 4.12 -22.34
C ARG A 163 -4.76 3.82 -22.53
N ALA A 164 -5.61 4.74 -22.10
CA ALA A 164 -7.04 4.54 -22.14
C ALA A 164 -7.66 4.72 -23.52
N GLY A 165 -6.97 5.38 -24.46
CA GLY A 165 -7.42 5.53 -25.85
C GLY A 165 -8.72 6.32 -25.93
N TYR A 166 -8.79 7.44 -25.21
CA TYR A 166 -9.93 8.37 -25.18
C TYR A 166 -10.18 8.99 -26.56
N LYS A 167 -11.45 9.21 -26.88
CA LYS A 167 -11.95 9.78 -28.13
C LYS A 167 -12.88 10.96 -27.82
N ASP A 168 -12.99 11.89 -28.75
CA ASP A 168 -13.94 13.02 -28.70
C ASP A 168 -15.42 12.61 -28.68
N THR A 169 -15.70 11.38 -29.08
CA THR A 169 -17.01 10.74 -29.05
C THR A 169 -17.32 10.03 -27.73
N ASP A 170 -16.39 10.02 -26.77
CA ASP A 170 -16.61 9.36 -25.49
C ASP A 170 -17.52 10.14 -24.55
N VAL A 171 -18.21 9.39 -23.69
CA VAL A 171 -18.85 9.90 -22.49
C VAL A 171 -18.11 9.28 -21.30
N LEU A 172 -17.29 10.09 -20.63
CA LEU A 172 -16.51 9.72 -19.45
C LEU A 172 -17.37 9.78 -18.18
N LEU A 173 -17.29 8.74 -17.36
CA LEU A 173 -17.82 8.70 -16.01
C LEU A 173 -16.66 8.59 -15.00
N PRO A 174 -16.25 9.70 -14.37
CA PRO A 174 -15.28 9.69 -13.28
C PRO A 174 -15.94 9.15 -11.99
N LEU A 175 -15.29 8.19 -11.33
CA LEU A 175 -15.72 7.60 -10.05
C LEU A 175 -14.74 7.93 -8.92
N LEU A 176 -14.40 9.21 -8.79
CA LEU A 176 -13.50 9.71 -7.77
C LEU A 176 -13.72 11.21 -7.56
N PRO A 177 -13.35 11.76 -6.40
CA PRO A 177 -13.42 13.20 -6.17
C PRO A 177 -12.49 13.96 -7.13
N PHE A 178 -12.92 15.12 -7.62
CA PHE A 178 -12.09 15.99 -8.45
C PHE A 178 -10.92 16.61 -7.69
N SER A 179 -11.02 16.70 -6.36
CA SER A 179 -9.93 17.07 -5.46
C SER A 179 -8.83 16.02 -5.36
N HIS A 180 -9.10 14.77 -5.74
CA HIS A 180 -8.10 13.71 -5.77
C HIS A 180 -6.99 14.05 -6.79
N PRO A 181 -5.71 13.70 -6.54
CA PRO A 181 -4.61 13.97 -7.48
C PRO A 181 -4.87 13.47 -8.91
N TYR A 182 -5.53 12.32 -9.06
CA TYR A 182 -5.92 11.77 -10.35
C TYR A 182 -7.26 12.33 -10.88
N GLY A 183 -8.11 12.90 -10.02
CA GLY A 183 -9.37 13.55 -10.42
C GLY A 183 -9.13 14.76 -11.32
N LEU A 184 -8.15 15.60 -10.95
CA LEU A 184 -7.66 16.70 -11.80
C LEU A 184 -7.19 16.21 -13.18
N VAL A 185 -6.48 15.07 -13.22
CA VAL A 185 -6.00 14.47 -14.48
C VAL A 185 -7.17 14.07 -15.37
N LEU A 186 -8.23 13.48 -14.83
CA LEU A 186 -9.41 13.10 -15.61
C LEU A 186 -10.19 14.28 -16.15
N LEU A 187 -10.34 15.35 -15.37
CA LEU A 187 -10.98 16.59 -15.84
C LEU A 187 -10.21 17.20 -17.01
N LEU A 188 -8.89 17.28 -16.90
CA LEU A 188 -8.06 17.79 -17.98
C LEU A 188 -8.08 16.87 -19.19
N LEU A 189 -8.05 15.56 -18.97
CA LEU A 189 -8.17 14.57 -20.03
C LEU A 189 -9.46 14.75 -20.80
N TRP A 190 -10.61 14.84 -20.12
CA TRP A 190 -11.92 15.13 -20.72
C TRP A 190 -11.92 16.44 -21.53
N TRP A 191 -11.38 17.50 -20.96
CA TRP A 191 -11.34 18.82 -21.60
C TRP A 191 -10.55 18.77 -22.92
N PHE A 192 -9.35 18.18 -22.89
CA PHE A 192 -8.48 18.11 -24.06
C PHE A 192 -8.88 17.05 -25.08
N SER A 193 -9.57 15.98 -24.66
CA SER A 193 -10.15 15.01 -25.60
C SER A 193 -11.40 15.54 -26.30
N ARG A 194 -11.94 16.70 -25.88
CA ARG A 194 -13.21 17.26 -26.39
C ARG A 194 -14.36 16.25 -26.31
N SER A 195 -14.30 15.37 -25.31
CA SER A 195 -15.31 14.34 -25.06
C SER A 195 -16.42 14.88 -24.15
N SER A 196 -17.42 14.06 -23.85
CA SER A 196 -18.37 14.36 -22.77
C SER A 196 -17.87 13.81 -21.45
N ALA A 197 -18.23 14.45 -20.33
CA ALA A 197 -18.03 13.90 -19.00
C ALA A 197 -19.28 14.07 -18.14
N VAL A 198 -19.56 13.05 -17.33
CA VAL A 198 -20.64 13.02 -16.37
C VAL A 198 -20.13 13.55 -15.03
N VAL A 199 -20.88 14.46 -14.42
CA VAL A 199 -20.56 15.01 -13.09
C VAL A 199 -21.55 14.44 -12.08
N LEU A 200 -21.03 13.58 -11.20
CA LEU A 200 -21.78 13.00 -10.08
C LEU A 200 -20.95 13.09 -8.79
N PRO A 201 -21.62 13.16 -7.62
CA PRO A 201 -20.96 12.99 -6.33
C PRO A 201 -20.17 11.69 -6.30
N ALA A 202 -18.91 11.75 -5.85
CA ALA A 202 -17.99 10.61 -5.91
C ALA A 202 -18.36 9.46 -4.96
N ASP A 203 -19.13 9.77 -3.91
CA ASP A 203 -19.64 8.84 -2.90
C ASP A 203 -20.95 8.12 -3.33
N ARG A 204 -21.57 8.55 -4.45
CA ARG A 204 -22.87 8.04 -4.91
C ARG A 204 -22.75 7.09 -6.11
N LEU A 205 -22.15 5.93 -5.88
CA LEU A 205 -21.99 4.88 -6.90
C LEU A 205 -23.33 4.31 -7.42
N ASP A 206 -24.42 4.45 -6.67
CA ASP A 206 -25.76 4.11 -7.14
C ASP A 206 -26.21 4.97 -8.33
N LEU A 207 -25.87 6.26 -8.31
CA LEU A 207 -26.13 7.19 -9.42
C LEU A 207 -25.24 6.89 -10.63
N ALA A 208 -24.03 6.36 -10.41
CA ALA A 208 -23.12 5.95 -11.48
C ALA A 208 -23.73 4.81 -12.33
N VAL A 209 -24.39 3.84 -11.70
CA VAL A 209 -25.09 2.74 -12.41
C VAL A 209 -26.21 3.30 -13.31
N GLU A 210 -27.00 4.24 -12.80
CA GLU A 210 -28.06 4.88 -13.60
C GLU A 210 -27.49 5.72 -14.74
N ALA A 211 -26.41 6.46 -14.49
CA ALA A 211 -25.75 7.29 -15.49
C ALA A 211 -25.19 6.46 -16.65
N ILE A 212 -24.62 5.28 -16.38
CA ILE A 212 -24.16 4.37 -17.44
C ILE A 212 -25.28 4.11 -18.45
N THR A 213 -26.50 3.91 -17.96
CA THR A 213 -27.68 3.63 -18.78
C THR A 213 -28.22 4.88 -19.46
N ARG A 214 -28.49 5.93 -18.69
CA ARG A 214 -29.22 7.12 -19.16
C ARG A 214 -28.37 8.02 -20.04
N MET A 215 -27.05 8.04 -19.82
CA MET A 215 -26.12 8.95 -20.47
C MET A 215 -25.23 8.25 -21.50
N ASN A 216 -25.47 6.96 -21.78
CA ASN A 216 -24.72 6.15 -22.75
C ASN A 216 -23.20 6.22 -22.53
N VAL A 217 -22.78 6.02 -21.27
CA VAL A 217 -21.37 6.11 -20.86
C VAL A 217 -20.52 5.14 -21.69
N THR A 218 -19.37 5.62 -22.17
CA THR A 218 -18.44 4.82 -22.97
C THR A 218 -17.14 4.51 -22.25
N VAL A 219 -16.74 5.36 -21.30
CA VAL A 219 -15.54 5.18 -20.49
C VAL A 219 -15.88 5.38 -19.02
N VAL A 220 -15.52 4.41 -18.18
CA VAL A 220 -15.61 4.51 -16.72
C VAL A 220 -14.19 4.51 -16.17
N ASP A 221 -13.84 5.48 -15.34
CA ASP A 221 -12.50 5.59 -14.74
C ASP A 221 -12.62 6.04 -13.27
N GLY A 222 -11.86 5.40 -12.38
CA GLY A 222 -12.06 5.53 -10.94
C GLY A 222 -10.87 5.07 -10.13
N THR A 223 -10.95 5.24 -8.81
CA THR A 223 -10.03 4.56 -7.89
C THR A 223 -10.31 3.05 -7.90
N PRO A 224 -9.35 2.20 -7.46
CA PRO A 224 -9.61 0.77 -7.31
C PRO A 224 -10.86 0.47 -6.46
N ALA A 225 -11.03 1.21 -5.36
CA ALA A 225 -12.17 1.04 -4.45
C ALA A 225 -13.51 1.39 -5.11
N ALA A 226 -13.59 2.50 -5.86
CA ALA A 226 -14.80 2.92 -6.54
C ALA A 226 -15.16 1.98 -7.70
N SER A 227 -14.17 1.52 -8.47
CA SER A 227 -14.35 0.55 -9.54
C SER A 227 -14.87 -0.79 -9.01
N GLN A 228 -14.29 -1.30 -7.92
CA GLN A 228 -14.80 -2.49 -7.24
C GLN A 228 -16.21 -2.26 -6.68
N GLY A 229 -16.46 -1.09 -6.09
CA GLY A 229 -17.78 -0.65 -5.60
C GLY A 229 -18.86 -0.76 -6.65
N LEU A 230 -18.57 -0.24 -7.84
CA LEU A 230 -19.46 -0.28 -8.97
C LEU A 230 -19.66 -1.71 -9.50
N CYS A 231 -18.63 -2.56 -9.56
CA CYS A 231 -18.74 -3.95 -10.01
C CYS A 231 -19.81 -4.71 -9.21
N ARG A 232 -19.74 -4.61 -7.88
CA ARG A 232 -20.73 -5.24 -7.00
C ARG A 232 -22.13 -4.71 -7.17
N LEU A 233 -22.28 -3.40 -7.35
CA LEU A 233 -23.59 -2.81 -7.57
C LEU A 233 -24.21 -3.32 -8.86
N LEU A 234 -23.39 -3.59 -9.89
CA LEU A 234 -23.84 -4.19 -11.14
C LEU A 234 -24.22 -5.68 -10.98
N GLU A 235 -23.59 -6.41 -10.05
CA GLU A 235 -23.99 -7.78 -9.70
C GLU A 235 -25.29 -7.83 -8.89
N LEU A 236 -25.42 -6.93 -7.91
CA LEU A 236 -26.59 -6.83 -7.03
C LEU A 236 -27.80 -6.22 -7.74
N ARG A 237 -27.59 -5.35 -8.72
CA ARG A 237 -28.62 -4.76 -9.58
C ARG A 237 -28.32 -5.12 -11.03
N PRO A 238 -28.80 -6.27 -11.54
CA PRO A 238 -28.51 -6.71 -12.89
C PRO A 238 -28.93 -5.66 -13.93
N VAL A 239 -27.98 -4.85 -14.37
CA VAL A 239 -28.17 -3.94 -15.49
C VAL A 239 -28.24 -4.80 -16.75
N ARG A 240 -29.18 -4.51 -17.67
CA ARG A 240 -29.31 -5.28 -18.90
C ARG A 240 -27.96 -5.37 -19.61
N ALA A 241 -27.54 -6.58 -20.01
CA ALA A 241 -26.26 -6.80 -20.67
C ALA A 241 -26.04 -5.94 -21.93
N ALA A 242 -27.12 -5.47 -22.58
CA ALA A 242 -27.07 -4.52 -23.68
C ALA A 242 -26.59 -3.12 -23.27
N THR A 243 -26.94 -2.67 -22.07
CA THR A 243 -26.57 -1.37 -21.51
C THR A 243 -25.07 -1.28 -21.21
N LEU A 244 -24.48 -2.33 -20.63
CA LEU A 244 -23.02 -2.38 -20.39
C LEU A 244 -22.20 -2.49 -21.69
N ARG A 245 -22.83 -2.69 -22.86
CA ARG A 245 -22.12 -2.65 -24.14
C ARG A 245 -21.73 -1.24 -24.56
N SER A 246 -22.41 -0.22 -24.04
CA SER A 246 -22.02 1.19 -24.30
C SER A 246 -20.63 1.47 -23.75
N VAL A 247 -20.30 0.88 -22.58
CA VAL A 247 -18.99 1.04 -21.94
C VAL A 247 -17.95 0.23 -22.68
N ARG A 248 -17.23 0.89 -23.57
CA ARG A 248 -16.14 0.31 -24.35
C ARG A 248 -14.83 0.21 -23.56
N ARG A 249 -14.67 1.00 -22.51
CA ARG A 249 -13.44 1.06 -21.70
C ARG A 249 -13.77 1.18 -20.22
N TRP A 250 -13.20 0.29 -19.43
CA TRP A 250 -13.18 0.38 -17.98
C TRP A 250 -11.75 0.65 -17.57
N CYS A 251 -11.53 1.61 -16.70
CA CYS A 251 -10.21 2.05 -16.29
C CYS A 251 -10.14 2.15 -14.76
N VAL A 252 -8.95 1.92 -14.24
CA VAL A 252 -8.60 2.27 -12.86
C VAL A 252 -7.39 3.19 -12.94
N GLU A 253 -7.59 4.42 -12.52
CA GLU A 253 -6.59 5.49 -12.58
C GLU A 253 -5.88 5.59 -13.94
N GLY A 254 -6.66 5.52 -15.04
CA GLY A 254 -6.16 5.64 -16.41
C GLY A 254 -5.55 4.37 -16.99
N VAL A 255 -5.58 3.27 -16.25
CA VAL A 255 -5.14 1.95 -16.72
C VAL A 255 -6.37 1.14 -17.15
N PRO A 256 -6.48 0.76 -18.44
CA PRO A 256 -7.60 -0.04 -18.92
C PRO A 256 -7.63 -1.43 -18.27
N LEU A 257 -8.81 -1.81 -17.78
CA LEU A 257 -9.13 -3.17 -17.38
C LEU A 257 -9.23 -4.06 -18.62
N ARG A 258 -8.67 -5.27 -18.52
CA ARG A 258 -8.69 -6.26 -19.62
C ARG A 258 -10.06 -6.87 -19.85
N GLU A 259 -10.90 -6.93 -18.82
CA GLU A 259 -12.26 -7.48 -18.90
C GLU A 259 -13.31 -6.48 -18.43
N ARG A 260 -14.53 -6.63 -18.95
CA ARG A 260 -15.70 -5.90 -18.44
C ARG A 260 -16.08 -6.49 -17.07
N PRO A 261 -16.40 -5.66 -16.07
CA PRO A 261 -17.06 -6.14 -14.86
C PRO A 261 -18.26 -7.03 -15.18
N GLY A 262 -18.29 -8.24 -14.63
CA GLY A 262 -19.46 -9.14 -14.65
C GLY A 262 -19.65 -10.08 -15.86
N ARG A 263 -18.64 -10.36 -16.70
CA ARG A 263 -18.81 -11.31 -17.86
C ARG A 263 -18.27 -12.73 -17.65
N ASN A 264 -17.52 -13.01 -16.58
CA ASN A 264 -17.05 -14.34 -16.20
C ASN A 264 -17.18 -14.52 -14.67
N SER A 265 -18.36 -14.93 -14.20
CA SER A 265 -18.49 -15.45 -12.84
C SER A 265 -18.00 -16.90 -12.80
N ALA A 266 -16.68 -17.07 -12.71
CA ALA A 266 -16.03 -18.27 -12.17
C ALA A 266 -14.90 -17.92 -11.19
N THR A 267 -14.95 -16.69 -10.66
CA THR A 267 -14.30 -16.31 -9.41
C THR A 267 -15.43 -15.72 -8.56
N PRO A 268 -15.61 -16.08 -7.29
CA PRO A 268 -16.67 -15.47 -6.49
C PRO A 268 -16.32 -13.99 -6.35
N ILE A 269 -17.11 -13.13 -6.99
CA ILE A 269 -17.06 -11.71 -6.69
C ILE A 269 -17.81 -11.60 -5.37
N THR A 270 -17.02 -11.43 -4.32
CA THR A 270 -17.52 -11.29 -2.95
C THR A 270 -18.53 -10.14 -2.95
N SER A 271 -19.67 -10.31 -2.30
CA SER A 271 -20.56 -9.19 -1.99
C SER A 271 -19.75 -8.18 -1.16
N LEU A 272 -19.91 -6.86 -1.33
CA LEU A 272 -19.25 -5.86 -0.47
C LEU A 272 -20.26 -4.78 -0.02
N ASN A 273 -20.10 -4.26 1.20
CA ASN A 273 -20.99 -3.31 1.89
C ASN A 273 -20.98 -1.93 1.19
N ARG A 274 -21.82 -0.99 1.66
CA ARG A 274 -21.92 0.40 1.15
C ARG A 274 -20.59 1.18 1.07
N ASP A 275 -19.57 0.79 1.83
CA ASP A 275 -18.23 1.40 1.82
C ASP A 275 -17.23 0.67 0.91
N GLY A 276 -17.71 -0.32 0.16
CA GLY A 276 -16.92 -1.05 -0.81
C GLY A 276 -15.90 -2.07 -0.24
N LYS A 277 -16.28 -2.80 0.83
CA LYS A 277 -15.51 -3.91 1.47
C LYS A 277 -16.37 -5.15 1.77
N ASP A 278 -15.79 -6.36 1.76
CA ASP A 278 -16.51 -7.64 1.68
C ASP A 278 -17.66 -7.77 2.70
N ASP A 279 -18.86 -8.00 2.18
CA ASP A 279 -20.12 -8.30 2.83
C ASP A 279 -20.16 -9.79 3.06
N MET A 280 -19.73 -10.14 4.26
CA MET A 280 -19.58 -11.50 4.80
C MET A 280 -20.92 -12.20 5.09
N ARG A 281 -22.08 -11.71 4.61
CA ARG A 281 -23.40 -12.22 5.00
C ARG A 281 -24.13 -13.11 3.99
N ALA A 282 -23.52 -13.48 2.86
CA ALA A 282 -24.22 -14.24 1.83
C ALA A 282 -23.45 -15.47 1.33
N LEU A 283 -23.35 -16.52 2.14
CA LEU A 283 -23.38 -17.92 1.69
C LEU A 283 -24.18 -18.76 2.72
N PRO A 284 -24.87 -19.82 2.29
CA PRO A 284 -26.25 -20.10 2.70
C PRO A 284 -26.36 -20.81 4.05
N ALA A 285 -27.18 -20.26 4.95
CA ALA A 285 -27.76 -21.03 6.05
C ALA A 285 -29.12 -21.59 5.60
N HIS A 286 -29.16 -22.89 5.33
CA HIS A 286 -30.42 -23.62 5.42
C HIS A 286 -30.86 -23.65 6.89
N ALA A 287 -32.08 -23.14 7.14
CA ALA A 287 -32.85 -23.11 8.39
C ALA A 287 -32.25 -22.19 9.49
N VAL A 288 -32.96 -21.23 10.07
CA VAL A 288 -34.24 -21.34 10.78
C VAL A 288 -34.86 -19.93 10.93
N ASN A 289 -36.18 -19.84 10.81
CA ASN A 289 -37.01 -18.66 11.08
C ASN A 289 -36.77 -18.03 12.47
N SER A 290 -36.68 -16.70 12.56
CA SER A 290 -37.56 -15.83 13.39
C SER A 290 -36.97 -14.42 13.60
N THR A 291 -37.87 -13.45 13.56
CA THR A 291 -37.70 -12.01 13.70
C THR A 291 -37.21 -11.57 15.09
N GLY A 292 -36.19 -10.69 15.16
CA GLY A 292 -35.76 -10.03 16.41
C GLY A 292 -34.90 -8.78 16.17
N SER A 293 -35.35 -7.64 16.71
CA SER A 293 -34.74 -6.30 16.69
C SER A 293 -33.27 -6.26 17.14
N VAL A 294 -32.39 -5.56 16.38
CA VAL A 294 -30.98 -5.32 16.75
C VAL A 294 -30.90 -4.09 17.66
N ARG A 295 -30.62 -4.33 18.95
CA ARG A 295 -30.20 -3.32 19.92
C ARG A 295 -28.75 -2.88 19.67
N SER A 296 -28.50 -1.60 19.92
CA SER A 296 -27.20 -0.94 20.11
C SER A 296 -26.14 -1.85 20.75
N LEU A 297 -24.96 -1.95 20.11
CA LEU A 297 -23.78 -2.60 20.67
C LEU A 297 -23.21 -1.74 21.80
N ALA A 298 -23.43 -2.19 23.04
CA ALA A 298 -22.77 -1.68 24.22
C ALA A 298 -21.25 -1.98 24.20
N LYS A 299 -20.48 -1.16 24.94
CA LYS A 299 -19.07 -1.43 25.28
C LYS A 299 -18.91 -2.87 25.80
N PRO A 300 -17.86 -3.61 25.40
CA PRO A 300 -17.63 -4.95 25.94
C PRO A 300 -17.22 -4.85 27.42
N GLU A 301 -18.02 -5.41 28.31
CA GLU A 301 -17.62 -5.74 29.68
C GLU A 301 -16.72 -7.00 29.70
N PRO A 302 -15.74 -7.09 30.60
CA PRO A 302 -14.78 -8.20 30.65
C PRO A 302 -15.35 -9.40 31.39
N THR A 303 -15.64 -10.49 30.69
CA THR A 303 -15.93 -11.79 31.31
C THR A 303 -15.30 -12.94 30.51
N SER A 304 -14.00 -13.15 30.72
CA SER A 304 -13.34 -14.43 30.53
C SER A 304 -12.23 -14.51 31.56
N ALA A 305 -12.20 -15.58 32.37
CA ALA A 305 -11.12 -15.80 33.31
C ALA A 305 -9.79 -15.86 32.54
N ALA A 306 -8.75 -15.18 33.05
CA ALA A 306 -7.44 -15.18 32.40
C ALA A 306 -6.93 -16.63 32.23
N VAL A 307 -6.69 -17.05 30.99
CA VAL A 307 -6.14 -18.38 30.70
C VAL A 307 -4.73 -18.47 31.31
N PRO A 308 -4.43 -19.44 32.19
CA PRO A 308 -3.10 -19.57 32.80
C PRO A 308 -2.01 -19.88 31.78
N LEU A 309 -0.77 -19.43 32.02
CA LEU A 309 0.37 -19.67 31.12
C LEU A 309 0.57 -21.16 30.74
N PRO A 310 0.50 -22.14 31.67
CA PRO A 310 0.63 -23.56 31.28
C PRO A 310 -0.43 -24.01 30.27
N SER A 311 -1.66 -23.50 30.37
CA SER A 311 -2.73 -23.79 29.42
C SER A 311 -2.47 -23.10 28.06
N ARG A 312 -1.88 -21.91 28.06
CA ARG A 312 -1.49 -21.21 26.82
C ARG A 312 -0.36 -21.92 26.09
N VAL A 313 0.65 -22.39 26.83
CA VAL A 313 1.75 -23.21 26.28
C VAL A 313 1.20 -24.52 25.71
N ALA A 314 0.31 -25.21 26.42
CA ALA A 314 -0.32 -26.43 25.91
C ALA A 314 -1.09 -26.19 24.61
N ALA A 315 -1.76 -25.04 24.46
CA ALA A 315 -2.45 -24.66 23.23
C ALA A 315 -1.49 -24.46 22.05
N LEU A 316 -0.32 -23.84 22.25
CA LEU A 316 0.70 -23.71 21.21
C LEU A 316 1.28 -25.08 20.79
N ARG A 317 1.52 -25.99 21.75
CA ARG A 317 1.95 -27.37 21.45
C ARG A 317 0.89 -28.16 20.68
N ALA A 318 -0.40 -27.92 20.96
CA ALA A 318 -1.48 -28.51 20.18
C ALA A 318 -1.49 -28.00 18.73
N VAL A 319 -1.23 -26.69 18.52
CA VAL A 319 -1.06 -26.13 17.17
C VAL A 319 0.16 -26.73 16.47
N GLU A 320 1.30 -26.85 17.14
CA GLU A 320 2.49 -27.50 16.59
C GLU A 320 2.17 -28.91 16.08
N THR A 321 1.53 -29.73 16.92
CA THR A 321 1.11 -31.09 16.56
C THR A 321 0.17 -31.09 15.37
N PHE A 322 -0.81 -30.17 15.36
CA PHE A 322 -1.75 -30.03 14.26
C PHE A 322 -1.06 -29.67 12.94
N LEU A 323 -0.11 -28.74 12.96
CA LEU A 323 0.65 -28.35 11.77
C LEU A 323 1.49 -29.53 11.23
N ASP A 324 2.05 -30.37 12.11
CA ASP A 324 2.79 -31.57 11.72
C ASP A 324 1.88 -32.67 11.13
N GLU A 325 0.67 -32.86 11.67
CA GLU A 325 -0.26 -33.91 11.24
C GLU A 325 -1.13 -33.52 10.02
N ARG A 326 -1.42 -32.23 9.85
CA ARG A 326 -2.37 -31.70 8.86
C ARG A 326 -1.70 -30.77 7.85
N ARG A 327 -0.45 -31.09 7.49
CA ARG A 327 0.39 -30.31 6.56
C ARG A 327 -0.34 -29.95 5.27
N ASP A 328 -0.95 -30.93 4.60
CA ASP A 328 -1.59 -30.72 3.30
C ASP A 328 -2.74 -29.70 3.34
N GLU A 329 -3.51 -29.68 4.44
CA GLU A 329 -4.62 -28.73 4.60
C GLU A 329 -4.12 -27.30 4.79
N VAL A 330 -3.01 -27.14 5.50
CA VAL A 330 -2.37 -25.84 5.69
C VAL A 330 -1.68 -25.39 4.40
N LEU A 331 -0.92 -26.27 3.75
CA LEU A 331 -0.25 -25.99 2.48
C LEU A 331 -1.25 -25.61 1.38
N ALA A 332 -2.43 -26.24 1.34
CA ALA A 332 -3.47 -25.86 0.38
C ALA A 332 -3.89 -24.39 0.50
N ILE A 333 -3.87 -23.81 1.72
CA ILE A 333 -4.15 -22.39 1.95
C ILE A 333 -2.94 -21.52 1.59
N LEU A 334 -1.74 -21.93 2.01
CA LEU A 334 -0.51 -21.17 1.77
C LEU A 334 -0.16 -21.08 0.27
N CYS A 335 -0.34 -22.17 -0.48
CA CYS A 335 -0.09 -22.24 -1.91
C CYS A 335 -1.06 -21.37 -2.75
N GLU A 336 -2.04 -20.70 -2.16
CA GLU A 336 -2.82 -19.69 -2.88
C GLU A 336 -2.09 -18.34 -3.00
N VAL A 337 -1.03 -18.11 -2.20
CA VAL A 337 -0.32 -16.82 -2.12
C VAL A 337 1.20 -16.96 -2.23
N SER A 338 1.73 -18.16 -2.03
CA SER A 338 3.15 -18.47 -2.18
C SER A 338 3.38 -19.75 -2.97
N ASN A 339 4.55 -19.89 -3.60
CA ASN A 339 4.90 -21.16 -4.26
C ASN A 339 5.12 -22.28 -3.24
N HIS A 340 4.98 -23.53 -3.68
CA HIS A 340 5.00 -24.73 -2.82
C HIS A 340 6.26 -24.82 -1.96
N ARG A 341 7.45 -24.59 -2.54
CA ARG A 341 8.72 -24.61 -1.80
C ARG A 341 8.73 -23.57 -0.68
N THR A 342 8.20 -22.38 -0.94
CA THR A 342 8.09 -21.31 0.08
C THR A 342 7.07 -21.67 1.15
N ALA A 343 5.89 -22.17 0.78
CA ALA A 343 4.85 -22.58 1.71
C ALA A 343 5.33 -23.70 2.67
N VAL A 344 6.09 -24.67 2.15
CA VAL A 344 6.71 -25.72 2.98
C VAL A 344 7.75 -25.12 3.92
N GLY A 345 8.64 -24.27 3.42
CA GLY A 345 9.64 -23.60 4.27
C GLY A 345 8.99 -22.78 5.39
N GLU A 346 7.93 -22.03 5.06
CA GLU A 346 7.16 -21.24 6.01
C GLU A 346 6.50 -22.11 7.09
N LEU A 347 5.90 -23.23 6.70
CA LEU A 347 5.30 -24.21 7.62
C LEU A 347 6.34 -24.78 8.59
N GLU A 348 7.51 -25.18 8.07
CA GLU A 348 8.59 -25.72 8.89
C GLU A 348 9.15 -24.68 9.87
N THR A 349 9.34 -23.44 9.41
CA THR A 349 9.78 -22.34 10.27
C THR A 349 8.75 -22.05 11.36
N ALA A 350 7.46 -22.00 11.02
CA ALA A 350 6.37 -21.82 11.98
C ALA A 350 6.37 -22.91 13.08
N ILE A 351 6.58 -24.18 12.70
CA ILE A 351 6.69 -25.30 13.65
C ILE A 351 7.92 -25.13 14.56
N ARG A 352 9.09 -24.77 14.01
CA ARG A 352 10.30 -24.52 14.81
C ARG A 352 10.08 -23.39 15.82
N THR A 353 9.44 -22.30 15.40
CA THR A 353 9.14 -21.16 16.29
C THR A 353 8.17 -21.52 17.42
N LEU A 354 7.15 -22.36 17.15
CA LEU A 354 6.24 -22.86 18.18
C LEU A 354 6.98 -23.69 19.23
N ARG A 355 7.94 -24.53 18.81
CA ARG A 355 8.77 -25.34 19.73
C ARG A 355 9.62 -24.49 20.66
N GLY A 356 10.16 -23.37 20.18
CA GLY A 356 11.00 -22.47 20.97
C GLY A 356 10.24 -21.42 21.80
N ALA A 357 8.93 -21.23 21.55
CA ALA A 357 8.14 -20.14 22.13
C ALA A 357 8.13 -20.09 23.66
N GLU A 358 8.05 -21.24 24.34
CA GLU A 358 8.07 -21.29 25.80
C GLU A 358 9.44 -20.90 26.37
N ALA A 359 10.52 -21.37 25.74
CA ALA A 359 11.87 -21.04 26.13
C ALA A 359 12.15 -19.54 25.92
N GLU A 360 11.73 -18.98 24.79
CA GLU A 360 11.81 -17.55 24.46
C GLU A 360 11.12 -16.69 25.54
N VAL A 361 9.84 -16.96 25.82
CA VAL A 361 9.06 -16.20 26.80
C VAL A 361 9.64 -16.36 28.21
N THR A 362 10.16 -17.54 28.55
CA THR A 362 10.83 -17.77 29.84
C THR A 362 12.14 -16.98 29.96
N ALA A 363 12.92 -16.90 28.88
CA ALA A 363 14.20 -16.20 28.85
C ALA A 363 14.01 -14.67 28.97
N HIS A 364 13.03 -14.10 28.28
CA HIS A 364 12.81 -12.65 28.26
C HIS A 364 11.85 -12.15 29.34
N GLN A 365 11.02 -13.02 29.92
CA GLN A 365 10.07 -12.68 30.99
C GLN A 365 9.19 -11.44 30.70
N PRO A 366 8.51 -11.36 29.53
CA PRO A 366 7.59 -10.26 29.26
C PRO A 366 6.49 -10.22 30.31
N ARG A 367 6.12 -9.01 30.76
CA ARG A 367 4.97 -8.87 31.67
C ARG A 367 3.68 -9.25 30.96
N LEU A 368 2.67 -9.67 31.73
CA LEU A 368 1.32 -9.82 31.22
C LEU A 368 0.76 -8.46 30.80
N ILE A 369 0.26 -8.38 29.57
CA ILE A 369 -0.41 -7.19 29.01
C ILE A 369 -1.85 -7.50 28.64
N GLY A 370 -2.76 -6.54 28.79
CA GLY A 370 -4.21 -6.74 28.62
C GLY A 370 -4.65 -6.91 27.16
N SER A 371 -3.95 -6.29 26.21
CA SER A 371 -4.29 -6.40 24.78
C SER A 371 -3.13 -6.07 23.85
N ALA A 372 -3.03 -6.86 22.78
CA ALA A 372 -2.22 -6.56 21.61
C ALA A 372 -3.11 -6.36 20.35
N ALA A 373 -2.73 -5.42 19.50
CA ALA A 373 -3.34 -5.18 18.19
C ALA A 373 -2.30 -5.36 17.08
N VAL A 374 -2.56 -6.24 16.12
CA VAL A 374 -1.57 -6.67 15.12
C VAL A 374 -2.05 -6.38 13.70
N PHE A 375 -1.26 -5.66 12.91
CA PHE A 375 -1.46 -5.54 11.47
C PHE A 375 -0.56 -6.56 10.76
N MET A 376 -1.18 -7.58 10.18
CA MET A 376 -0.48 -8.72 9.60
C MET A 376 0.12 -8.40 8.22
N PRO A 377 1.33 -8.93 7.90
CA PRO A 377 1.83 -8.94 6.53
C PRO A 377 1.03 -9.88 5.63
N SER A 378 1.38 -9.94 4.34
CA SER A 378 0.74 -10.82 3.36
C SER A 378 1.63 -11.89 2.74
N ASN A 379 2.96 -11.78 2.85
CA ASN A 379 3.92 -12.68 2.19
C ASN A 379 4.23 -13.96 2.97
N ILE A 380 4.10 -13.93 4.30
CA ILE A 380 4.38 -15.05 5.22
C ILE A 380 3.21 -15.26 6.20
N PRO A 381 2.00 -15.60 5.72
CA PRO A 381 0.77 -15.62 6.53
C PRO A 381 0.80 -16.51 7.79
N LEU A 382 1.27 -17.75 7.71
CA LEU A 382 1.35 -18.68 8.83
C LEU A 382 2.51 -18.31 9.77
N TYR A 383 3.70 -18.04 9.23
CA TYR A 383 4.84 -17.72 10.06
C TYR A 383 4.60 -16.43 10.86
N ALA A 384 4.05 -15.39 10.21
CA ALA A 384 3.63 -14.17 10.90
C ALA A 384 2.51 -14.43 11.93
N TYR A 385 1.59 -15.35 11.67
CA TYR A 385 0.54 -15.71 12.63
C TYR A 385 1.15 -16.34 13.88
N VAL A 386 2.15 -17.20 13.73
CA VAL A 386 2.89 -17.73 14.88
C VAL A 386 3.64 -16.61 15.61
N LEU A 387 4.48 -15.85 14.90
CA LEU A 387 5.35 -14.81 15.47
C LEU A 387 4.59 -13.69 16.20
N TYR A 388 3.53 -13.18 15.59
CA TYR A 388 2.88 -11.94 16.03
C TYR A 388 1.55 -12.18 16.74
N VAL A 389 0.99 -13.40 16.67
CA VAL A 389 -0.29 -13.72 17.30
C VAL A 389 -0.14 -14.82 18.34
N LEU A 390 0.37 -16.00 17.98
CA LEU A 390 0.43 -17.13 18.91
C LEU A 390 1.51 -16.96 19.97
N VAL A 391 2.75 -16.61 19.63
CA VAL A 391 3.80 -16.38 20.64
C VAL A 391 3.39 -15.25 21.60
N PRO A 392 2.91 -14.07 21.12
CA PRO A 392 2.46 -13.01 22.01
C PRO A 392 1.25 -13.39 22.88
N SER A 393 0.41 -14.30 22.41
CA SER A 393 -0.72 -14.79 23.23
C SER A 393 -0.27 -15.50 24.51
N LEU A 394 1.00 -15.89 24.68
CA LEU A 394 1.51 -16.40 25.95
C LEU A 394 1.55 -15.34 27.06
N TYR A 395 1.72 -14.07 26.71
CA TYR A 395 1.82 -12.94 27.65
C TYR A 395 0.84 -11.78 27.34
N CYS A 396 -0.10 -11.98 26.41
CA CYS A 396 -1.21 -11.06 26.16
C CYS A 396 -2.54 -11.69 26.59
N GLU A 397 -3.34 -11.00 27.40
CA GLU A 397 -4.67 -11.48 27.77
C GLU A 397 -5.58 -11.64 26.56
N ARG A 398 -5.46 -10.75 25.57
CA ARG A 398 -6.17 -10.80 24.29
C ARG A 398 -5.26 -10.34 23.16
N VAL A 399 -5.34 -11.02 22.02
CA VAL A 399 -4.69 -10.56 20.79
C VAL A 399 -5.76 -10.33 19.73
N THR A 400 -5.83 -9.13 19.18
CA THR A 400 -6.68 -8.86 18.01
C THR A 400 -5.78 -8.60 16.82
N PHE A 401 -5.96 -9.31 15.72
CA PHE A 401 -5.16 -9.08 14.52
C PHE A 401 -6.05 -8.72 13.34
N ARG A 402 -5.49 -7.94 12.41
CA ARG A 402 -6.11 -7.54 11.17
C ARG A 402 -5.30 -8.09 10.00
N PRO A 403 -5.90 -8.92 9.12
CA PRO A 403 -5.24 -9.37 7.90
C PRO A 403 -4.91 -8.21 6.95
N SER A 404 -3.86 -8.38 6.14
CA SER A 404 -3.70 -7.61 4.92
C SER A 404 -4.90 -7.83 3.99
N ALA A 405 -5.33 -6.77 3.30
CA ALA A 405 -6.44 -6.87 2.35
C ALA A 405 -6.12 -7.79 1.16
N HIS A 406 -4.83 -8.01 0.88
CA HIS A 406 -4.38 -8.90 -0.20
C HIS A 406 -4.69 -10.38 0.08
N ILE A 407 -4.69 -10.79 1.35
CA ILE A 407 -4.79 -12.21 1.74
C ILE A 407 -5.86 -12.46 2.82
N GLN A 408 -6.85 -11.57 2.91
CA GLN A 408 -7.85 -11.60 3.98
C GLN A 408 -8.62 -12.93 4.01
N SER A 409 -8.98 -13.46 2.85
CA SER A 409 -9.65 -14.77 2.75
C SER A 409 -8.77 -15.91 3.28
N GLN A 410 -7.51 -15.95 2.85
CA GLN A 410 -6.56 -16.99 3.21
C GLN A 410 -6.28 -16.98 4.72
N LEU A 411 -5.99 -15.80 5.27
CA LEU A 411 -5.68 -15.68 6.70
C LEU A 411 -6.92 -15.92 7.57
N THR A 412 -8.14 -15.63 7.06
CA THR A 412 -9.39 -15.98 7.76
C THR A 412 -9.55 -17.49 7.86
N ARG A 413 -9.42 -18.23 6.75
CA ARG A 413 -9.52 -19.70 6.75
C ARG A 413 -8.42 -20.33 7.60
N LEU A 414 -7.19 -19.79 7.53
CA LEU A 414 -6.09 -20.24 8.38
C LEU A 414 -6.42 -20.03 9.87
N HIS A 415 -6.93 -18.86 10.24
CA HIS A 415 -7.38 -18.59 11.61
C HIS A 415 -8.51 -19.53 12.05
N GLU A 416 -9.53 -19.75 11.21
CA GLU A 416 -10.63 -20.67 11.53
C GLU A 416 -10.17 -22.11 11.75
N LEU A 417 -9.11 -22.52 11.05
CA LEU A 417 -8.47 -23.83 11.23
C LEU A 417 -7.75 -23.89 12.57
N LEU A 418 -6.86 -22.93 12.84
CA LEU A 418 -6.00 -22.93 14.02
C LEU A 418 -6.76 -22.57 15.31
N ALA A 419 -7.79 -21.73 15.24
CA ALA A 419 -8.57 -21.30 16.40
C ALA A 419 -9.32 -22.47 17.07
N LYS A 420 -9.75 -23.46 16.29
CA LYS A 420 -10.36 -24.70 16.79
C LYS A 420 -9.37 -25.55 17.61
N VAL A 421 -8.07 -25.39 17.33
CA VAL A 421 -7.00 -26.12 18.00
C VAL A 421 -6.53 -25.37 19.25
N HIS A 422 -6.21 -24.09 19.13
CA HIS A 422 -5.60 -23.36 20.25
C HIS A 422 -6.61 -22.91 21.32
N GLY A 423 -7.84 -22.54 20.95
CA GLY A 423 -8.85 -22.04 21.90
C GLY A 423 -8.48 -20.73 22.65
N LEU A 424 -7.31 -20.15 22.37
CA LEU A 424 -6.82 -18.89 22.92
C LEU A 424 -7.70 -17.68 22.56
N PRO A 425 -7.69 -16.62 23.38
CA PRO A 425 -8.43 -15.37 23.16
C PRO A 425 -7.80 -14.51 22.05
N VAL A 426 -7.82 -15.05 20.84
CA VAL A 426 -7.33 -14.44 19.60
C VAL A 426 -8.52 -14.10 18.73
N THR A 427 -8.60 -12.85 18.29
CA THR A 427 -9.72 -12.34 17.48
C THR A 427 -9.22 -11.80 16.15
N LEU A 428 -9.77 -12.32 15.05
CA LEU A 428 -9.63 -11.70 13.74
C LEU A 428 -10.55 -10.48 13.61
N ALA A 429 -10.00 -9.33 13.24
CA ALA A 429 -10.77 -8.13 12.95
C ALA A 429 -11.00 -7.96 11.44
N ALA A 430 -12.22 -8.27 10.98
CA ALA A 430 -12.66 -8.06 9.61
C ALA A 430 -13.02 -6.58 9.32
N SER A 431 -12.19 -5.65 9.79
CA SER A 431 -12.43 -4.21 9.75
C SER A 431 -11.49 -3.47 8.80
N THR A 432 -11.84 -2.22 8.46
CA THR A 432 -10.92 -1.34 7.75
C THR A 432 -9.69 -1.03 8.60
N GLN A 433 -8.58 -0.61 7.97
CA GLN A 433 -7.41 -0.15 8.72
C GLN A 433 -7.79 0.98 9.67
N ARG A 434 -8.56 1.97 9.20
CA ARG A 434 -9.07 3.09 10.03
C ARG A 434 -9.88 2.59 11.22
N GLN A 435 -10.85 1.70 11.00
CA GLN A 435 -11.68 1.13 12.07
C GLN A 435 -10.85 0.32 13.07
N PHE A 436 -9.83 -0.39 12.59
CA PHE A 436 -8.92 -1.14 13.45
C PHE A 436 -8.07 -0.19 14.31
N THR A 437 -7.56 0.90 13.70
CA THR A 437 -6.80 1.95 14.39
C THR A 437 -7.64 2.66 15.47
N THR A 438 -8.87 3.04 15.16
CA THR A 438 -9.76 3.72 16.12
C THR A 438 -10.45 2.78 17.11
N GLY A 439 -10.36 1.46 16.89
CA GLY A 439 -11.00 0.43 17.70
C GLY A 439 -9.98 -0.39 18.49
N PRO A 440 -9.68 -1.64 18.10
CA PRO A 440 -8.72 -2.51 18.80
C PRO A 440 -7.38 -1.86 19.13
N VAL A 441 -6.80 -1.08 18.22
CA VAL A 441 -5.52 -0.39 18.45
C VAL A 441 -5.64 0.69 19.51
N ALA A 442 -6.71 1.49 19.54
CA ALA A 442 -6.89 2.55 20.52
C ALA A 442 -6.90 2.05 21.98
N GLY A 443 -7.28 0.78 22.20
CA GLY A 443 -7.31 0.13 23.51
C GLY A 443 -6.20 -0.90 23.74
N ALA A 444 -5.20 -0.99 22.87
CA ALA A 444 -4.10 -1.97 23.00
C ALA A 444 -2.91 -1.39 23.78
N GLU A 445 -2.20 -2.21 24.56
CA GLU A 445 -0.91 -1.81 25.15
C GLU A 445 0.24 -2.04 24.17
N LEU A 446 0.11 -3.07 23.31
CA LEU A 446 1.07 -3.43 22.27
C LEU A 446 0.42 -3.30 20.89
N VAL A 447 1.09 -2.60 19.98
CA VAL A 447 0.69 -2.47 18.58
C VAL A 447 1.83 -2.97 17.70
N LEU A 448 1.55 -3.99 16.90
CA LEU A 448 2.50 -4.57 15.95
C LEU A 448 2.07 -4.17 14.54
N PHE A 449 2.99 -3.64 13.74
CA PHE A 449 2.72 -3.29 12.36
C PHE A 449 3.80 -3.82 11.42
N THR A 450 3.39 -4.61 10.42
CA THR A 450 4.25 -5.02 9.32
C THR A 450 3.83 -4.35 8.01
N GLY A 451 4.78 -3.72 7.31
CA GLY A 451 4.52 -3.09 6.00
C GLY A 451 5.41 -1.88 5.72
N THR A 452 4.92 -0.93 4.91
CA THR A 452 5.73 0.22 4.48
C THR A 452 5.94 1.24 5.61
N TYR A 453 7.11 1.87 5.64
CA TYR A 453 7.50 2.84 6.67
C TYR A 453 6.54 4.04 6.73
N ALA A 454 6.11 4.54 5.56
CA ALA A 454 5.13 5.63 5.49
C ALA A 454 3.77 5.25 6.12
N ASN A 455 3.36 3.98 6.02
CA ASN A 455 2.14 3.49 6.67
C ASN A 455 2.33 3.33 8.18
N ALA A 456 3.49 2.81 8.60
CA ALA A 456 3.88 2.71 9.99
C ALA A 456 3.83 4.07 10.68
N GLU A 457 4.46 5.10 10.11
CA GLU A 457 4.51 6.45 10.69
C GLU A 457 3.12 7.10 10.79
N ARG A 458 2.24 6.84 9.82
CA ARG A 458 0.86 7.33 9.87
C ARG A 458 0.04 6.65 10.96
N ILE A 459 0.20 5.34 11.16
CA ILE A 459 -0.46 4.61 12.26
C ILE A 459 0.12 5.05 13.60
N ARG A 460 1.45 5.10 13.72
CA ARG A 460 2.15 5.54 14.93
C ARG A 460 1.74 6.98 15.34
N GLY A 461 1.50 7.85 14.37
CA GLY A 461 1.00 9.21 14.63
C GLY A 461 -0.44 9.29 15.16
N GLN A 462 -1.20 8.19 15.12
CA GLN A 462 -2.60 8.12 15.57
C GLN A 462 -2.79 7.40 16.91
N ILE A 463 -1.74 6.79 17.45
CA ILE A 463 -1.78 6.04 18.71
C ILE A 463 -1.18 6.87 19.86
N SER A 464 -1.50 6.50 21.09
CA SER A 464 -0.94 7.12 22.29
C SER A 464 0.55 6.82 22.43
N GLU A 465 1.34 7.81 22.85
CA GLU A 465 2.77 7.65 23.13
C GLU A 465 3.05 6.65 24.27
N GLN A 466 2.04 6.29 25.08
CA GLN A 466 2.17 5.27 26.13
C GLN A 466 2.06 3.83 25.59
N GLN A 467 1.60 3.65 24.36
CA GLN A 467 1.50 2.34 23.72
C GLN A 467 2.87 1.93 23.18
N LEU A 468 3.22 0.66 23.34
CA LEU A 468 4.39 0.09 22.70
C LEU A 468 4.07 -0.22 21.24
N PHE A 469 4.73 0.46 20.32
CA PHE A 469 4.60 0.22 18.88
C PHE A 469 5.83 -0.44 18.32
N LEU A 470 5.65 -1.60 17.69
CA LEU A 470 6.71 -2.35 17.04
C LEU A 470 6.50 -2.32 15.52
N TYR A 471 7.49 -1.80 14.81
CA TYR A 471 7.49 -1.74 13.36
C TYR A 471 8.41 -2.81 12.75
N PHE A 472 7.83 -3.70 11.96
CA PHE A 472 8.54 -4.64 11.11
C PHE A 472 8.43 -4.17 9.66
N GLY A 473 9.53 -3.66 9.14
CA GLY A 473 9.57 -2.97 7.86
C GLY A 473 10.35 -3.71 6.80
N GLN A 474 11.06 -2.91 6.02
CA GLN A 474 11.76 -3.33 4.82
C GLN A 474 13.15 -2.73 4.82
N GLY A 475 14.15 -3.57 4.57
CA GLY A 475 15.55 -3.15 4.46
C GLY A 475 16.04 -3.15 3.02
N ILE A 476 17.29 -2.75 2.84
CA ILE A 476 18.08 -3.09 1.65
C ILE A 476 19.15 -4.04 2.15
N ASN A 477 19.07 -5.30 1.74
CA ASN A 477 19.96 -6.34 2.25
C ASN A 477 21.10 -6.57 1.23
N PRO A 478 22.30 -5.98 1.42
CA PRO A 478 23.38 -6.14 0.45
C PRO A 478 24.01 -7.53 0.51
N VAL A 479 24.37 -8.04 -0.66
CA VAL A 479 25.34 -9.14 -0.80
C VAL A 479 26.66 -8.53 -1.24
N VAL A 480 27.76 -8.83 -0.56
CA VAL A 480 29.10 -8.43 -0.98
C VAL A 480 29.92 -9.67 -1.29
N VAL A 481 30.42 -9.76 -2.52
CA VAL A 481 31.26 -10.86 -3.01
C VAL A 481 32.66 -10.32 -3.22
N GLY A 482 33.62 -10.81 -2.43
CA GLY A 482 35.04 -10.45 -2.49
C GLY A 482 35.81 -11.16 -3.62
N PRO A 483 37.06 -10.73 -3.87
CA PRO A 483 37.90 -11.30 -4.93
C PRO A 483 38.29 -12.77 -4.68
N ASP A 484 38.29 -13.21 -3.42
CA ASP A 484 38.64 -14.58 -2.97
C ASP A 484 37.41 -15.40 -2.55
N ALA A 485 36.21 -14.90 -2.84
CA ALA A 485 34.96 -15.56 -2.48
C ALA A 485 34.78 -16.92 -3.16
N ASP A 486 34.13 -17.84 -2.46
CA ASP A 486 33.49 -18.99 -3.09
C ASP A 486 32.28 -18.50 -3.89
N VAL A 487 32.51 -18.26 -5.19
CA VAL A 487 31.50 -17.71 -6.11
C VAL A 487 30.33 -18.67 -6.31
N ASP A 488 30.58 -19.98 -6.29
CA ASP A 488 29.54 -21.00 -6.46
C ASP A 488 28.57 -20.97 -5.28
N LEU A 489 29.10 -20.93 -4.05
CA LEU A 489 28.30 -20.75 -2.83
C LEU A 489 27.53 -19.43 -2.86
N ALA A 490 28.20 -18.32 -3.18
CA ALA A 490 27.57 -17.00 -3.21
C ALA A 490 26.40 -16.92 -4.20
N VAL A 491 26.52 -17.55 -5.39
CA VAL A 491 25.45 -17.61 -6.38
C VAL A 491 24.30 -18.51 -5.92
N ALA A 492 24.60 -19.69 -5.36
CA ALA A 492 23.58 -20.61 -4.87
C ALA A 492 22.72 -19.94 -3.79
N ASP A 493 23.36 -19.35 -2.79
CA ASP A 493 22.70 -18.66 -1.68
C ASP A 493 21.92 -17.44 -2.17
N ALA A 494 22.48 -16.64 -3.09
CA ALA A 494 21.81 -15.48 -3.67
C ALA A 494 20.53 -15.86 -4.43
N VAL A 495 20.55 -16.98 -5.17
CA VAL A 495 19.37 -17.48 -5.89
C VAL A 495 18.32 -17.99 -4.91
N ASP A 496 18.70 -18.80 -3.93
CA ASP A 496 17.76 -19.40 -2.99
C ASP A 496 17.00 -18.33 -2.19
N ILE A 497 17.70 -17.32 -1.66
CA ILE A 497 17.04 -16.24 -0.91
C ILE A 497 16.27 -15.28 -1.81
N ARG A 498 16.78 -14.96 -3.01
CA ARG A 498 16.09 -14.01 -3.90
C ARG A 498 14.85 -14.60 -4.57
N LEU A 499 14.72 -15.92 -4.61
CA LEU A 499 13.56 -16.60 -5.19
C LEU A 499 12.51 -17.06 -4.19
N ILE A 500 12.68 -16.77 -2.89
CA ILE A 500 11.59 -16.94 -1.92
C ILE A 500 10.35 -16.23 -2.43
N ASN A 501 9.28 -17.00 -2.60
CA ASN A 501 8.04 -16.58 -3.22
C ASN A 501 8.21 -15.77 -4.52
N SER A 502 9.13 -16.17 -5.40
CA SER A 502 9.45 -15.44 -6.64
C SER A 502 9.99 -14.02 -6.38
N GLY A 503 10.75 -13.84 -5.30
CA GLY A 503 11.34 -12.57 -4.87
C GLY A 503 10.38 -11.62 -4.15
N GLN A 504 9.21 -12.11 -3.76
CA GLN A 504 8.19 -11.35 -3.03
C GLN A 504 8.36 -11.51 -1.51
N ASP A 505 9.56 -11.22 -1.03
CA ASP A 505 9.93 -11.29 0.38
C ASP A 505 10.82 -10.10 0.79
N CYS A 506 10.59 -9.56 1.99
CA CYS A 506 11.28 -8.35 2.48
C CYS A 506 12.71 -8.60 2.96
N PHE A 507 13.07 -9.86 3.23
CA PHE A 507 14.42 -10.26 3.63
C PHE A 507 15.32 -10.60 2.43
N GLY A 508 14.73 -10.64 1.23
CA GLY A 508 15.46 -10.84 -0.01
C GLY A 508 16.53 -9.76 -0.26
N PRO A 509 17.69 -10.10 -0.85
CA PRO A 509 18.71 -9.12 -1.19
C PRO A 509 18.31 -8.32 -2.43
N ASP A 510 18.43 -7.00 -2.36
CA ASP A 510 18.07 -6.12 -3.49
C ASP A 510 19.28 -5.70 -4.34
N VAL A 511 20.48 -5.86 -3.81
CA VAL A 511 21.74 -5.47 -4.47
C VAL A 511 22.87 -6.44 -4.11
N MET A 512 23.66 -6.79 -5.13
CA MET A 512 24.79 -7.70 -5.04
C MET A 512 26.04 -6.98 -5.53
N PHE A 513 26.87 -6.51 -4.61
CA PHE A 513 28.17 -5.92 -4.91
C PHE A 513 29.18 -7.05 -5.18
N VAL A 514 29.67 -7.13 -6.40
CA VAL A 514 30.57 -8.21 -6.84
C VAL A 514 31.89 -7.62 -7.30
N HIS A 515 33.00 -8.11 -6.74
CA HIS A 515 34.31 -7.62 -7.11
C HIS A 515 34.58 -7.92 -8.60
N SER A 516 35.13 -6.94 -9.33
CA SER A 516 35.32 -7.01 -10.78
C SER A 516 36.11 -8.25 -11.24
N SER A 517 37.10 -8.69 -10.44
CA SER A 517 37.92 -9.87 -10.73
C SER A 517 37.15 -11.19 -10.78
N VAL A 518 35.98 -11.27 -10.14
CA VAL A 518 35.11 -12.47 -10.10
C VAL A 518 33.75 -12.24 -10.75
N ARG A 519 33.46 -11.02 -11.22
CA ARG A 519 32.18 -10.63 -11.80
C ARG A 519 31.73 -11.53 -12.93
N GLU A 520 32.58 -11.75 -13.94
CA GLU A 520 32.18 -12.56 -15.10
C GLU A 520 31.83 -13.99 -14.70
N ARG A 521 32.62 -14.61 -13.80
CA ARG A 521 32.32 -15.93 -13.25
C ARG A 521 31.00 -15.94 -12.48
N PHE A 522 30.73 -14.91 -11.68
CA PHE A 522 29.48 -14.77 -10.93
C PHE A 522 28.28 -14.66 -11.88
N LEU A 523 28.36 -13.81 -12.90
CA LEU A 523 27.30 -13.62 -13.90
C LEU A 523 27.03 -14.90 -14.70
N ASP A 524 28.08 -15.59 -15.13
CA ASP A 524 27.96 -16.86 -15.87
C ASP A 524 27.27 -17.94 -15.03
N LEU A 525 27.68 -18.11 -13.76
CA LEU A 525 27.08 -19.08 -12.86
C LEU A 525 25.63 -18.71 -12.51
N LEU A 526 25.36 -17.43 -12.24
CA LEU A 526 24.02 -16.95 -11.95
C LEU A 526 23.08 -17.15 -13.15
N GLY A 527 23.54 -16.84 -14.37
CA GLY A 527 22.79 -17.07 -15.59
C GLY A 527 22.45 -18.54 -15.81
N LYS A 528 23.44 -19.44 -15.67
CA LYS A 528 23.21 -20.90 -15.75
C LYS A 528 22.20 -21.38 -14.72
N ARG A 529 22.35 -20.93 -13.46
CA ARG A 529 21.43 -21.32 -12.39
C ARG A 529 20.02 -20.83 -12.68
N ILE A 530 19.86 -19.63 -13.25
CA ILE A 530 18.56 -19.08 -13.68
C ILE A 530 17.94 -19.91 -14.82
N ASP A 531 18.74 -20.35 -15.78
CA ASP A 531 18.26 -21.15 -16.92
C ASP A 531 17.75 -22.54 -16.50
N GLU A 532 18.25 -23.06 -15.37
CA GLU A 532 17.82 -24.33 -14.78
C GLU A 532 16.50 -24.21 -13.98
N LEU A 533 16.04 -22.99 -13.67
CA LEU A 533 14.86 -22.78 -12.83
C LEU A 533 13.58 -23.23 -13.52
N VAL A 534 12.76 -23.95 -12.78
CA VAL A 534 11.44 -24.39 -13.21
C VAL A 534 10.39 -23.36 -12.83
N PHE A 535 9.73 -22.79 -13.84
CA PHE A 535 8.52 -22.00 -13.64
C PHE A 535 7.29 -22.92 -13.55
N GLY A 536 6.43 -22.70 -12.56
CA GLY A 536 5.20 -23.48 -12.41
C GLY A 536 4.08 -22.76 -11.66
N SER A 537 2.96 -23.47 -11.49
CA SER A 537 1.90 -23.05 -10.58
C SER A 537 2.37 -23.12 -9.14
N TYR A 538 1.69 -22.40 -8.24
CA TYR A 538 2.08 -22.35 -6.83
C TYR A 538 1.98 -23.70 -6.11
N ASP A 539 1.14 -24.61 -6.58
CA ASP A 539 1.00 -25.96 -6.05
C ASP A 539 1.96 -27.00 -6.68
N ASP A 540 2.77 -26.65 -7.69
CA ASP A 540 3.76 -27.58 -8.26
C ASP A 540 4.98 -27.67 -7.32
N PRO A 541 5.24 -28.84 -6.69
CA PRO A 541 6.38 -29.02 -5.80
C PRO A 541 7.74 -28.94 -6.50
N ARG A 542 7.77 -28.98 -7.84
CA ARG A 542 8.99 -28.87 -8.65
C ARG A 542 9.27 -27.45 -9.12
N ALA A 543 8.35 -26.50 -8.90
CA ALA A 543 8.53 -25.13 -9.32
C ALA A 543 9.50 -24.40 -8.38
N ASP A 544 10.55 -23.81 -8.94
CA ASP A 544 11.46 -22.93 -8.20
C ASP A 544 10.87 -21.54 -8.00
N TYR A 545 10.06 -21.08 -8.97
CA TYR A 545 9.37 -19.80 -8.90
C TYR A 545 8.03 -19.85 -9.65
N GLY A 546 7.14 -18.93 -9.30
CA GLY A 546 5.79 -18.86 -9.84
C GLY A 546 5.43 -17.47 -10.39
N CYS A 547 4.15 -17.27 -10.66
CA CYS A 547 3.66 -15.97 -11.10
C CYS A 547 3.79 -14.92 -9.98
N MET A 548 3.82 -13.65 -10.34
CA MET A 548 3.79 -12.56 -9.35
C MET A 548 2.38 -12.47 -8.75
N TYR A 549 2.30 -12.47 -7.42
CA TYR A 549 1.04 -12.39 -6.68
C TYR A 549 0.54 -10.94 -6.60
N TYR A 550 1.42 -9.99 -6.31
CA TYR A 550 1.06 -8.60 -6.09
C TYR A 550 1.08 -7.78 -7.39
N ASP A 551 -0.05 -7.17 -7.75
CA ASP A 551 -0.16 -6.36 -8.97
C ASP A 551 0.77 -5.15 -8.95
N GLN A 552 0.90 -4.52 -7.78
CA GLN A 552 1.77 -3.35 -7.60
C GLN A 552 3.24 -3.73 -7.80
N ALA A 553 3.71 -4.82 -7.18
CA ALA A 553 5.08 -5.30 -7.34
C ALA A 553 5.36 -5.70 -8.80
N PHE A 554 4.43 -6.40 -9.45
CA PHE A 554 4.57 -6.75 -10.86
C PHE A 554 4.67 -5.49 -11.75
N GLY A 555 3.76 -4.52 -11.58
CA GLY A 555 3.80 -3.27 -12.33
C GLY A 555 5.07 -2.46 -12.10
N PHE A 556 5.54 -2.39 -10.85
CA PHE A 556 6.76 -1.71 -10.47
C PHE A 556 8.00 -2.37 -11.08
N ALA A 557 8.08 -3.71 -11.03
CA ALA A 557 9.17 -4.47 -11.64
C ALA A 557 9.24 -4.26 -13.17
N LEU A 558 8.10 -4.19 -13.86
CA LEU A 558 8.07 -3.87 -15.30
C LEU A 558 8.59 -2.47 -15.60
N GLU A 559 8.20 -1.46 -14.81
CA GLU A 559 8.72 -0.10 -14.96
C GLU A 559 10.23 -0.04 -14.65
N TYR A 560 10.68 -0.75 -13.62
CA TYR A 560 12.08 -0.87 -13.26
C TYR A 560 12.91 -1.47 -14.40
N LEU A 561 12.49 -2.62 -14.95
CA LEU A 561 13.18 -3.28 -16.06
C LEU A 561 13.16 -2.44 -17.34
N HIS A 562 12.06 -1.75 -17.63
CA HIS A 562 12.00 -0.85 -18.78
C HIS A 562 13.03 0.28 -18.68
N ARG A 563 13.09 0.97 -17.52
CA ARG A 563 14.04 2.06 -17.25
C ARG A 563 15.49 1.59 -17.28
N ASN A 564 15.75 0.35 -16.88
CA ASN A 564 17.10 -0.21 -16.76
C ASN A 564 17.40 -1.26 -17.85
N SER A 565 16.67 -1.26 -18.97
CA SER A 565 16.76 -2.30 -20.00
C SER A 565 18.16 -2.48 -20.61
N GLY A 566 18.94 -1.39 -20.69
CA GLY A 566 20.34 -1.42 -21.17
C GLY A 566 21.32 -2.11 -20.21
N HIS A 567 20.89 -2.45 -18.99
CA HIS A 567 21.71 -3.16 -18.00
C HIS A 567 21.31 -4.63 -17.84
N ILE A 568 20.29 -5.11 -18.55
CA ILE A 568 19.88 -6.51 -18.49
C ILE A 568 20.94 -7.36 -19.19
N VAL A 569 21.54 -8.28 -18.44
CA VAL A 569 22.57 -9.21 -18.94
C VAL A 569 22.07 -10.65 -19.04
N HIS A 570 21.01 -11.01 -18.32
CA HIS A 570 20.37 -12.32 -18.39
C HIS A 570 18.87 -12.24 -18.08
N GLY A 571 18.07 -13.11 -18.68
CA GLY A 571 16.62 -13.15 -18.49
C GLY A 571 15.86 -11.99 -19.15
N GLY A 572 14.95 -11.34 -18.40
CA GLY A 572 14.19 -10.18 -18.88
C GLY A 572 12.89 -10.50 -19.62
N GLN A 573 12.54 -11.78 -19.78
CA GLN A 573 11.26 -12.15 -20.40
C GLN A 573 10.08 -11.91 -19.45
N VAL A 574 9.01 -11.38 -20.03
CA VAL A 574 7.77 -11.04 -19.32
C VAL A 574 6.57 -11.64 -20.06
N GLU A 575 5.78 -12.45 -19.36
CA GLU A 575 4.51 -12.94 -19.87
C GLU A 575 3.35 -12.31 -19.11
N LEU A 576 2.81 -11.21 -19.67
CA LEU A 576 1.80 -10.39 -18.98
C LEU A 576 0.47 -11.12 -18.69
N ARG A 577 0.15 -12.22 -19.39
CA ARG A 577 -1.07 -13.00 -19.12
C ARG A 577 -0.87 -13.96 -17.96
N ALA A 578 0.26 -14.63 -17.93
CA ALA A 578 0.65 -15.53 -16.84
C ALA A 578 1.15 -14.78 -15.60
N ARG A 579 1.30 -13.44 -15.68
CA ARG A 579 1.97 -12.61 -14.66
C ARG A 579 3.35 -13.19 -14.30
N ARG A 580 4.00 -13.80 -15.29
CA ARG A 580 5.33 -14.38 -15.15
C ARG A 580 6.35 -13.29 -15.43
N LEU A 581 7.24 -13.10 -14.47
CA LEU A 581 8.46 -12.36 -14.64
C LEU A 581 9.61 -13.37 -14.57
N GLN A 582 10.33 -13.56 -15.67
CA GLN A 582 11.53 -14.40 -15.64
C GLN A 582 12.54 -13.78 -14.67
N PRO A 583 13.21 -14.59 -13.82
CA PRO A 583 14.33 -14.14 -13.04
C PRO A 583 15.32 -13.37 -13.92
N THR A 584 15.61 -12.13 -13.55
CA THR A 584 16.30 -11.18 -14.44
C THR A 584 17.52 -10.61 -13.74
N VAL A 585 18.67 -10.67 -14.42
CA VAL A 585 19.93 -10.14 -13.91
C VAL A 585 20.23 -8.82 -14.60
N LEU A 586 20.48 -7.80 -13.79
CA LEU A 586 21.00 -6.53 -14.25
C LEU A 586 22.43 -6.37 -13.74
N CYS A 587 23.34 -5.95 -14.62
CA CYS A 587 24.72 -5.64 -14.23
C CYS A 587 25.05 -4.17 -14.53
N ARG A 588 25.64 -3.49 -13.54
CA ARG A 588 26.13 -2.12 -13.67
C ARG A 588 27.43 -1.94 -12.89
N GLU A 589 28.20 -0.92 -13.22
CA GLU A 589 29.35 -0.50 -12.41
C GLU A 589 28.88 0.29 -11.18
N LEU A 590 29.65 0.21 -10.09
CA LEU A 590 29.41 0.99 -8.89
C LEU A 590 29.49 2.49 -9.21
N THR A 591 28.46 3.23 -8.83
CA THR A 591 28.49 4.70 -8.86
C THR A 591 28.13 5.26 -7.50
N ARG A 592 28.82 6.34 -7.11
CA ARG A 592 28.71 7.00 -5.78
C ARG A 592 27.31 7.57 -5.43
N ARG A 593 26.33 7.47 -6.33
CA ARG A 593 24.94 7.97 -6.12
C ARG A 593 23.87 6.95 -6.46
N SER A 594 24.21 5.66 -6.49
CA SER A 594 23.26 4.61 -6.83
C SER A 594 22.27 4.42 -5.67
N SER A 595 20.98 4.65 -5.93
CA SER A 595 19.90 4.19 -5.06
C SER A 595 19.35 2.87 -5.60
N TYR A 596 19.13 1.90 -4.72
CA TYR A 596 18.56 0.61 -5.09
C TYR A 596 17.13 0.54 -4.57
N GLU A 597 16.18 0.26 -5.45
CA GLU A 597 14.78 0.15 -5.06
C GLU A 597 14.51 -1.27 -4.57
N GLU A 598 13.73 -1.43 -3.50
CA GLU A 598 13.17 -2.72 -3.10
C GLU A 598 12.09 -3.11 -4.13
N LEU A 599 12.32 -4.20 -4.85
CA LEU A 599 11.50 -4.55 -6.02
C LEU A 599 10.38 -5.54 -5.70
N PHE A 600 10.55 -6.34 -4.64
CA PHE A 600 9.63 -7.42 -4.29
C PHE A 600 9.33 -8.34 -5.50
N ALA A 601 10.38 -8.68 -6.26
CA ALA A 601 10.34 -9.36 -7.55
C ALA A 601 11.64 -10.14 -7.80
N PRO A 602 11.68 -11.14 -8.71
CA PRO A 602 12.84 -11.99 -8.93
C PRO A 602 13.89 -11.28 -9.82
N ILE A 603 14.39 -10.14 -9.34
CA ILE A 603 15.36 -9.30 -10.03
C ILE A 603 16.65 -9.27 -9.21
N PHE A 604 17.77 -9.51 -9.88
CA PHE A 604 19.12 -9.57 -9.31
C PHE A 604 19.89 -8.34 -9.78
N ASN A 605 20.11 -7.35 -8.90
CA ASN A 605 20.93 -6.18 -9.23
C ASN A 605 22.39 -6.43 -8.87
N VAL A 606 23.17 -6.86 -9.86
CA VAL A 606 24.62 -7.02 -9.74
C VAL A 606 25.31 -5.68 -9.98
N VAL A 607 26.18 -5.31 -9.06
CA VAL A 607 26.94 -4.06 -9.07
C VAL A 607 28.41 -4.40 -8.95
N SER A 608 29.15 -4.14 -10.01
CA SER A 608 30.59 -4.37 -10.10
C SER A 608 31.34 -3.31 -9.31
N TYR A 609 32.30 -3.71 -8.47
CA TYR A 609 33.21 -2.80 -7.76
C TYR A 609 34.66 -3.27 -7.88
N ASP A 610 35.59 -2.33 -7.92
CA ASP A 610 37.04 -2.59 -7.87
C ASP A 610 37.66 -2.17 -6.54
N ASP A 611 37.16 -1.07 -5.99
CA ASP A 611 37.74 -0.37 -4.85
C ASP A 611 36.86 -0.53 -3.60
N LEU A 612 37.47 -1.01 -2.52
CA LEU A 612 36.78 -1.19 -1.24
C LEU A 612 36.38 0.14 -0.62
N ASP A 613 37.18 1.21 -0.81
CA ASP A 613 36.86 2.52 -0.25
C ASP A 613 35.57 3.07 -0.89
N ALA A 614 35.44 3.01 -2.21
CA ALA A 614 34.22 3.40 -2.92
C ALA A 614 32.99 2.55 -2.52
N LEU A 615 33.18 1.25 -2.27
CA LEU A 615 32.12 0.38 -1.76
C LEU A 615 31.69 0.82 -0.35
N HIS A 616 32.64 1.06 0.55
CA HIS A 616 32.37 1.50 1.93
C HIS A 616 31.71 2.88 1.97
N GLU A 617 32.14 3.82 1.11
CA GLU A 617 31.47 5.11 0.91
C GLU A 617 30.00 4.92 0.53
N THR A 618 29.70 3.94 -0.33
CA THR A 618 28.33 3.64 -0.76
C THR A 618 27.50 3.02 0.37
N LEU A 619 28.04 2.02 1.07
CA LEU A 619 27.37 1.29 2.16
C LEU A 619 27.13 2.14 3.41
N THR A 620 27.87 3.25 3.57
CA THR A 620 27.72 4.21 4.68
C THR A 620 26.87 5.44 4.31
N THR A 621 26.30 5.49 3.12
CA THR A 621 25.36 6.55 2.77
C THR A 621 24.09 6.48 3.65
N PRO A 622 23.43 7.63 3.94
CA PRO A 622 22.17 7.63 4.69
C PRO A 622 21.11 6.70 4.08
N PHE A 623 21.13 6.51 2.76
CA PHE A 623 20.25 5.59 2.07
C PHE A 623 20.35 4.15 2.60
N PHE A 624 21.57 3.62 2.72
CA PHE A 624 21.84 2.28 3.25
C PHE A 624 21.69 2.24 4.77
N GLU A 625 22.23 3.23 5.49
CA GLU A 625 22.19 3.26 6.95
C GLU A 625 20.76 3.25 7.50
N GLU A 626 19.85 4.03 6.89
CA GLU A 626 18.44 4.08 7.31
C GLU A 626 17.69 2.78 6.99
N ARG A 627 18.16 1.98 6.03
CA ARG A 627 17.53 0.74 5.56
C ARG A 627 18.29 -0.52 5.99
N ALA A 628 19.21 -0.37 6.94
CA ALA A 628 20.03 -1.47 7.39
C ALA A 628 19.20 -2.53 8.13
N MET A 629 19.24 -3.75 7.61
CA MET A 629 18.52 -4.90 8.16
C MET A 629 19.44 -6.13 8.23
N GLY A 630 19.58 -6.89 7.14
CA GLY A 630 20.53 -8.00 7.03
C GLY A 630 21.60 -7.75 5.95
N ALA A 631 22.75 -8.42 6.04
CA ALA A 631 23.76 -8.39 4.98
C ALA A 631 24.51 -9.72 4.87
N MET A 632 24.94 -10.06 3.66
CA MET A 632 25.74 -11.25 3.39
C MET A 632 27.09 -10.85 2.81
N VAL A 633 28.17 -11.46 3.28
CA VAL A 633 29.53 -11.21 2.80
C VAL A 633 30.22 -12.52 2.47
N TYR A 634 30.64 -12.70 1.21
CA TYR A 634 31.38 -13.86 0.75
C TYR A 634 32.84 -13.49 0.47
N GLY A 635 33.78 -14.31 0.94
CA GLY A 635 35.22 -14.04 0.89
C GLY A 635 35.79 -13.40 2.17
N ASN A 636 37.07 -13.03 2.15
CA ASN A 636 37.79 -12.47 3.29
C ASN A 636 37.78 -10.93 3.25
N LEU A 637 36.71 -10.32 3.77
CA LEU A 637 36.50 -8.87 3.79
C LEU A 637 36.24 -8.33 5.22
N PRO A 638 37.20 -8.43 6.15
CA PRO A 638 36.98 -8.12 7.56
C PRO A 638 36.55 -6.67 7.80
N SER A 639 37.09 -5.70 7.05
CA SER A 639 36.70 -4.30 7.15
C SER A 639 35.26 -4.05 6.68
N THR A 640 34.81 -4.76 5.63
CA THR A 640 33.41 -4.69 5.16
C THR A 640 32.46 -5.34 6.17
N VAL A 641 32.83 -6.47 6.75
CA VAL A 641 32.04 -7.13 7.81
C VAL A 641 31.90 -6.20 9.01
N GLU A 642 33.01 -5.63 9.50
CA GLU A 642 32.98 -4.70 10.63
C GLU A 642 32.10 -3.47 10.33
N LEU A 643 32.20 -2.91 9.11
CA LEU A 643 31.42 -1.75 8.70
C LEU A 643 29.92 -2.06 8.67
N LEU A 644 29.53 -3.17 8.04
CA LEU A 644 28.12 -3.56 7.93
C LEU A 644 27.54 -3.92 9.30
N ALA A 645 28.29 -4.62 10.15
CA ALA A 645 27.87 -5.08 11.47
C ALA A 645 27.57 -3.94 12.45
N ARG A 646 27.98 -2.71 12.13
CA ARG A 646 27.58 -1.51 12.89
C ARG A 646 26.07 -1.27 12.84
N ARG A 647 25.36 -1.75 11.80
CA ARG A 647 23.91 -1.54 11.64
C ARG A 647 23.12 -2.72 11.05
N HIS A 648 23.75 -3.64 10.36
CA HIS A 648 23.10 -4.84 9.81
C HIS A 648 23.41 -6.04 10.70
N ASP A 649 22.52 -7.03 10.66
CA ASP A 649 22.87 -8.39 11.02
C ASP A 649 23.66 -9.03 9.87
N VAL A 650 24.93 -9.37 10.12
CA VAL A 650 25.89 -9.73 9.06
C VAL A 650 26.26 -11.20 9.12
N TYR A 651 26.16 -11.85 7.97
CA TYR A 651 26.50 -13.26 7.80
C TYR A 651 27.64 -13.40 6.79
N GLN A 652 28.70 -14.10 7.21
CA GLN A 652 29.87 -14.32 6.38
C GLN A 652 29.89 -15.75 5.83
N ASN A 653 30.01 -15.90 4.51
CA ASN A 653 30.02 -17.18 3.79
C ASN A 653 28.83 -18.08 4.13
N THR A 654 27.66 -17.48 4.37
CA THR A 654 26.39 -18.19 4.58
C THR A 654 25.23 -17.27 4.26
N THR A 655 24.11 -17.86 3.88
CA THR A 655 22.87 -17.15 3.60
C THR A 655 22.18 -16.64 4.86
N LEU A 656 21.58 -15.45 4.77
CA LEU A 656 20.65 -14.88 5.76
C LEU A 656 19.50 -15.86 6.10
N LEU A 657 19.11 -16.73 5.17
CA LEU A 657 18.05 -17.72 5.41
C LEU A 657 18.42 -18.80 6.43
N SER A 658 19.70 -19.16 6.48
CA SER A 658 20.16 -20.31 7.26
C SER A 658 20.04 -20.09 8.77
N THR A 659 19.86 -18.84 9.17
CA THR A 659 19.87 -18.38 10.55
C THR A 659 18.60 -17.64 10.96
N ASP A 660 17.60 -17.54 10.07
CA ASP A 660 16.27 -17.03 10.43
C ASP A 660 15.66 -17.94 11.50
N ASN A 661 15.51 -17.36 12.70
CA ASN A 661 14.99 -18.01 13.87
C ASN A 661 13.95 -17.11 14.52
N GLY A 662 12.68 -17.50 14.42
CA GLY A 662 11.56 -16.72 14.96
C GLY A 662 11.56 -16.54 16.48
N ASN A 663 12.45 -17.20 17.22
CA ASN A 663 12.63 -17.03 18.65
C ASN A 663 13.83 -16.15 19.03
N GLU A 664 14.52 -15.56 18.04
CA GLU A 664 15.63 -14.63 18.23
C GLU A 664 15.28 -13.23 17.67
N PRO A 665 15.97 -12.15 18.09
CA PRO A 665 15.75 -10.82 17.55
C PRO A 665 16.00 -10.72 16.04
N PHE A 666 15.03 -10.18 15.31
CA PHE A 666 15.09 -9.99 13.86
C PHE A 666 15.28 -8.52 13.48
N GLY A 667 16.15 -8.26 12.51
CA GLY A 667 16.33 -6.95 11.89
C GLY A 667 17.64 -6.26 12.26
N GLY A 668 17.77 -4.99 11.87
CA GLY A 668 18.98 -4.19 12.04
C GLY A 668 18.75 -2.90 12.82
N LEU A 669 19.61 -1.92 12.61
CA LEU A 669 19.55 -0.58 13.19
C LEU A 669 19.08 0.49 12.21
N GLY A 670 18.55 0.08 11.04
CA GLY A 670 17.93 0.98 10.09
C GLY A 670 16.53 1.39 10.52
N MET A 671 16.29 2.70 10.69
CA MET A 671 14.98 3.23 11.11
C MET A 671 13.84 2.93 10.12
N LEU A 672 14.14 2.73 8.83
CA LEU A 672 13.15 2.34 7.81
C LEU A 672 12.98 0.81 7.74
N ALA A 673 13.90 0.04 8.32
CA ALA A 673 13.83 -1.41 8.38
C ALA A 673 13.00 -1.89 9.57
N ASN A 674 13.27 -1.42 10.78
CA ASN A 674 12.55 -1.83 11.98
C ASN A 674 12.81 -0.86 13.13
N TYR A 675 11.80 -0.67 14.00
CA TYR A 675 11.98 0.13 15.21
C TYR A 675 10.94 -0.16 16.30
N VAL A 676 11.32 0.18 17.53
CA VAL A 676 10.40 0.36 18.67
C VAL A 676 10.02 1.83 18.80
N ALA A 677 8.75 2.11 19.07
CA ALA A 677 8.31 3.44 19.49
C ALA A 677 7.49 3.39 20.79
N ILE A 678 7.90 4.21 21.74
CA ILE A 678 7.27 4.39 23.05
C ILE A 678 7.74 5.72 23.67
N GLY A 679 6.89 6.38 24.44
CA GLY A 679 7.19 7.66 25.11
C GLY A 679 7.59 8.78 24.14
N GLY A 680 7.00 8.81 22.95
CA GLY A 680 7.33 9.79 21.89
C GLY A 680 8.68 9.57 21.21
N ARG A 681 9.43 8.52 21.60
CA ARG A 681 10.74 8.18 21.03
C ARG A 681 10.63 7.05 20.03
N ARG A 682 11.54 7.02 19.06
CA ARG A 682 11.78 5.89 18.15
C ARG A 682 13.19 5.37 18.39
N ILE A 683 13.33 4.06 18.46
CA ILE A 683 14.58 3.35 18.74
C ILE A 683 14.71 2.26 17.68
N ALA A 684 15.67 2.39 16.77
CA ALA A 684 15.98 1.33 15.83
C ALA A 684 16.80 0.27 16.56
N GLU A 685 16.26 -0.94 16.62
CA GLU A 685 16.88 -2.10 17.27
C GLU A 685 16.28 -3.39 16.69
N PRO A 686 17.05 -4.50 16.60
CA PRO A 686 16.50 -5.81 16.25
C PRO A 686 15.35 -6.17 17.18
N LEU A 687 14.26 -6.67 16.60
CA LEU A 687 12.99 -6.87 17.28
C LEU A 687 12.72 -8.34 17.56
N LEU A 688 12.51 -8.64 18.83
CA LEU A 688 11.78 -9.82 19.29
C LEU A 688 10.65 -9.33 20.18
N VAL A 689 9.41 -9.75 19.90
CA VAL A 689 8.23 -9.13 20.53
C VAL A 689 8.24 -9.29 22.06
N SER A 690 8.59 -10.49 22.54
CA SER A 690 8.68 -10.80 23.97
C SER A 690 9.75 -9.92 24.66
N LYS A 691 10.94 -9.83 24.06
CA LYS A 691 12.02 -8.96 24.52
C LYS A 691 11.61 -7.48 24.55
N ALA A 692 11.02 -6.97 23.47
CA ALA A 692 10.60 -5.56 23.40
C ALA A 692 9.54 -5.23 24.46
N VAL A 693 8.60 -6.14 24.74
CA VAL A 693 7.65 -5.99 25.84
C VAL A 693 8.37 -5.96 27.19
N ALA A 694 9.32 -6.86 27.43
CA ALA A 694 10.08 -6.92 28.67
C ALA A 694 10.91 -5.64 28.91
N ASP A 695 11.56 -5.13 27.86
CA ASP A 695 12.45 -3.98 27.96
C ASP A 695 11.70 -2.65 28.12
N HIS A 696 10.57 -2.49 27.41
CA HIS A 696 9.92 -1.18 27.26
C HIS A 696 8.63 -1.02 28.08
N LEU A 697 7.90 -2.10 28.35
CA LEU A 697 6.66 -2.05 29.15
C LEU A 697 6.95 -2.45 30.60
N LYS A 698 7.40 -1.47 31.41
CA LYS A 698 7.68 -1.66 32.84
C LYS A 698 6.47 -2.26 33.59
N PRO A 699 6.69 -3.11 34.61
CA PRO A 699 5.63 -3.54 35.50
C PRO A 699 4.96 -2.32 36.18
N PRO A 700 3.64 -2.35 36.44
CA PRO A 700 3.00 -1.31 37.23
C PRO A 700 3.74 -1.13 38.57
N ALA A 701 3.98 0.12 38.96
CA ALA A 701 4.61 0.43 40.25
C ALA A 701 3.73 -0.13 41.39
N GLY A 702 4.13 -1.27 41.96
CA GLY A 702 3.37 -1.96 43.02
C GLY A 702 3.60 -3.46 43.15
N LEU A 703 4.11 -4.15 42.11
CA LEU A 703 4.30 -5.61 42.14
C LEU A 703 5.70 -6.08 42.58
N ALA A 704 6.67 -5.19 42.74
CA ALA A 704 8.03 -5.52 43.19
C ALA A 704 8.17 -5.90 44.69
N ARG A 705 7.06 -6.12 45.42
CA ARG A 705 7.07 -6.44 46.86
C ARG A 705 6.48 -7.80 47.25
N ARG A 706 6.20 -8.70 46.30
CA ARG A 706 5.60 -10.02 46.63
C ARG A 706 6.39 -11.26 46.19
N ALA A 707 7.66 -11.11 45.82
CA ALA A 707 8.53 -12.24 45.52
C ALA A 707 9.66 -12.41 46.57
N THR A 708 9.33 -12.28 47.85
CA THR A 708 10.12 -12.77 49.00
C THR A 708 9.18 -12.89 50.20
N ALA A 709 8.39 -13.96 50.25
CA ALA A 709 7.72 -14.45 51.46
C ALA A 709 7.43 -15.95 51.28
#